data_AF-A0A4V2EYW1-F1
#
_entry.id   AF-A0A4V2EYW1-F1
#
_cell.length_a   1.000
_cell.length_b   1.000
_cell.length_c   1.000
_cell.angle_alpha   90.00
_cell.angle_beta   90.00
_cell.angle_gamma   90.00
#
_symmetry.space_group_name_H-M   'P 1'
#
loop_
_entity.id
_entity.type
_entity.pdbx_description
1 polymer ?
#
loop_
_entity_poly.entity_id
_entity_poly.type
_entity_poly.pdbx_seq_one_letter_code
_entity_poly.pdbx_strand_id
1 'polypeptide(L)'
;MRKRLTMRLGAAGVGALVVLAVAASPAYGLVRPAEPVPPAGLTGLEPTGADMPTVGGNLGNQHYSGLTRITKQNLKDLAPTWRTHVSAVAPASDDAGQQTTPIVVDGVIYLDTPSGGVIAVDGATGDPVWKWENDVYGLSGTRRGVSAGDGSIFTLAGGNRVVALDQATGEEIWAVQPTGPQGEDLGRVGKVATVYFDGIVYAHAADGDRGAVVALDATDGSYLWHFFGGPKRGQQFTGVDGVTFDASQTWGPVLPDGTDCAEEGGATSWMHGAVDPELGMYYMTFGNARSCTSSQNGSLRPGDNLFSSTMVAVDATTGEYKWHYQSIRHDVWDMDNVHPPTLADIEIGGEERKVVFYGSKSGHQFVLDRTNGEPVLPVIDEPMITDSRQNHAVTQPFPATRLLPDCVVWQKLDPDDIPGDPWRAVPNYNGYQPDADGNLVFDPDSYVAVDEPFLTYPEGSPSDHREGCMYDPQWDAPILSTTSQNGGADWSNHSYSHSTNLVYYPYGTNPVAHFNGAAANGLRPIGQYQTGGILAYDASTGEVAWRNHLGTDMSHGQGPLTTASDLLFVGQIDGRVLAMDAASGDVLWDFQTGSGIAAAPVTYEIDGEQYVAVFAAGSTNPYGGSVTEGDSLWAFKLGGSYTTESGSQEAPDTAPLTIRRPVGGAAVAGETVGNTVLLARTSRTADTASARDSVSQNGMQPTHLRVPVGTTVTFRNPGAETFPNFPNLKPHCATQFFEGEFNVELQPGETYQHTFDRAGEYFFNDCTDPRPTGKIEVYLEPQDQPGSLTFTPSRLELGSGTGLFTGVNGKVTAQFELPAGTEYEGGAVLLTPLSPTPIAASKVTANANRIIVQFDAADVDNNVPTGEVTLTLRANVRIAQGVQEQLASSATVTVIK
;
A
#
# COMPACT_ATOMS: atom_id res chain seq x y z
N MET A 1 -50.29 -39.35 36.76
CA MET A 1 -50.71 -40.65 37.35
C MET A 1 -49.50 -41.55 37.39
N ARG A 2 -49.05 -42.24 38.45
CA ARG A 2 -49.39 -42.50 39.87
C ARG A 2 -48.05 -43.04 40.43
N LYS A 3 -47.61 -42.94 41.68
CA LYS A 3 -48.13 -42.51 42.98
C LYS A 3 -46.90 -42.37 43.90
N ARG A 4 -46.95 -41.44 44.83
CA ARG A 4 -46.03 -41.27 45.97
C ARG A 4 -46.13 -42.43 46.96
N LEU A 5 -45.05 -42.74 47.69
CA LEU A 5 -45.03 -42.69 49.16
C LEU A 5 -43.61 -42.63 49.72
N THR A 6 -43.52 -42.09 50.92
CA THR A 6 -42.37 -41.48 51.62
C THR A 6 -41.97 -42.26 52.89
N MET A 7 -40.84 -41.84 53.50
CA MET A 7 -40.31 -42.05 54.88
C MET A 7 -39.31 -43.21 55.04
N ARG A 8 -38.02 -42.98 55.36
CA ARG A 8 -37.29 -42.30 56.49
C ARG A 8 -36.96 -43.25 57.64
N LEU A 9 -35.65 -43.46 57.90
CA LEU A 9 -34.87 -43.17 59.13
C LEU A 9 -33.73 -44.17 59.36
N GLY A 10 -32.56 -43.66 59.76
CA GLY A 10 -31.45 -44.45 60.30
C GLY A 10 -30.20 -43.60 60.53
N ALA A 11 -29.94 -43.25 61.79
CA ALA A 11 -28.80 -42.45 62.25
C ALA A 11 -27.48 -43.24 62.16
N ALA A 12 -26.45 -42.64 61.59
CA ALA A 12 -25.26 -42.09 62.25
C ALA A 12 -24.26 -43.13 62.81
N GLY A 13 -23.06 -43.14 62.24
CA GLY A 13 -21.89 -43.71 62.90
C GLY A 13 -20.71 -43.98 61.97
N VAL A 14 -19.53 -43.56 62.45
CA VAL A 14 -18.20 -44.14 62.17
C VAL A 14 -17.55 -43.69 60.84
N GLY A 15 -16.34 -43.15 60.78
CA GLY A 15 -15.24 -43.10 61.75
C GLY A 15 -14.08 -44.01 61.35
N ALA A 16 -13.08 -43.42 60.68
CA ALA A 16 -11.65 -43.78 60.69
C ALA A 16 -11.14 -45.14 60.12
N LEU A 17 -10.15 -44.98 59.22
CA LEU A 17 -8.90 -45.76 59.02
C LEU A 17 -8.98 -47.26 58.60
N VAL A 18 -8.04 -47.84 57.83
CA VAL A 18 -7.03 -47.43 56.83
C VAL A 18 -6.44 -48.75 56.27
N VAL A 19 -6.08 -48.79 54.97
CA VAL A 19 -4.94 -49.50 54.32
C VAL A 19 -5.27 -50.26 53.01
N LEU A 20 -4.67 -49.70 51.95
CA LEU A 20 -4.09 -50.23 50.70
C LEU A 20 -4.82 -51.26 49.80
N ALA A 21 -5.08 -50.80 48.58
CA ALA A 21 -4.59 -51.44 47.35
C ALA A 21 -4.31 -50.34 46.29
N VAL A 22 -3.13 -50.36 45.67
CA VAL A 22 -2.72 -49.43 44.61
C VAL A 22 -3.14 -50.01 43.26
N ALA A 23 -3.99 -49.29 42.53
CA ALA A 23 -4.27 -49.45 41.10
C ALA A 23 -4.51 -48.06 40.49
N ALA A 24 -3.97 -47.85 39.30
CA ALA A 24 -3.81 -46.55 38.64
C ALA A 24 -5.12 -45.79 38.35
N SER A 25 -5.04 -44.46 38.38
CA SER A 25 -6.08 -43.51 37.96
C SER A 25 -5.41 -42.23 37.41
N PRO A 26 -6.05 -41.51 36.47
CA PRO A 26 -5.41 -40.51 35.62
C PRO A 26 -5.03 -39.27 36.44
N ALA A 27 -3.83 -38.76 36.23
CA ALA A 27 -3.44 -37.46 36.73
C ALA A 27 -4.16 -36.38 35.92
N TYR A 28 -5.23 -35.82 36.48
CA TYR A 28 -5.68 -34.50 36.10
C TYR A 28 -4.59 -33.52 36.53
N GLY A 29 -3.81 -33.03 35.56
CA GLY A 29 -2.95 -31.87 35.78
C GLY A 29 -3.86 -30.66 36.04
N LEU A 30 -3.89 -30.20 37.28
CA LEU A 30 -4.40 -28.88 37.61
C LEU A 30 -3.47 -27.87 36.95
N VAL A 31 -3.89 -27.32 35.81
CA VAL A 31 -3.33 -26.08 35.26
C VAL A 31 -3.50 -25.03 36.35
N ARG A 32 -2.39 -24.57 36.92
CA ARG A 32 -2.42 -23.36 37.75
C ARG A 32 -2.74 -22.21 36.80
N PRO A 33 -3.73 -21.36 37.10
CA PRO A 33 -3.81 -20.06 36.42
C PRO A 33 -2.47 -19.36 36.63
N ALA A 34 -1.91 -18.82 35.54
CA ALA A 34 -0.75 -17.96 35.62
C ALA A 34 -1.02 -16.86 36.66
N GLU A 35 -0.01 -16.53 37.48
CA GLU A 35 -0.12 -15.34 38.32
C GLU A 35 -0.32 -14.13 37.39
N PRO A 36 -1.24 -13.19 37.70
CA PRO A 36 -1.40 -11.98 36.91
C PRO A 36 -0.07 -11.22 36.89
N VAL A 37 0.53 -11.14 35.71
CA VAL A 37 1.69 -10.30 35.42
C VAL A 37 1.19 -8.84 35.50
N PRO A 38 1.88 -7.94 36.22
CA PRO A 38 1.52 -6.53 36.19
C PRO A 38 1.61 -6.04 34.74
N PRO A 39 0.63 -5.24 34.25
CA PRO A 39 0.59 -4.84 32.85
C PRO A 39 1.92 -4.20 32.46
N ALA A 40 2.45 -4.56 31.29
CA ALA A 40 3.58 -3.87 30.68
C ALA A 40 3.26 -2.38 30.67
N GLY A 41 3.90 -1.61 31.56
CA GLY A 41 3.79 -0.17 31.54
C GLY A 41 4.39 0.29 30.22
N LEU A 42 3.58 0.89 29.34
CA LEU A 42 4.09 1.55 28.14
C LEU A 42 5.05 2.67 28.59
N THR A 43 6.36 2.41 28.57
CA THR A 43 7.35 3.41 28.98
C THR A 43 7.83 4.22 27.79
N GLY A 44 7.21 5.38 27.59
CA GLY A 44 7.78 6.49 26.80
C GLY A 44 8.23 6.15 25.38
N LEU A 45 9.37 6.73 25.01
CA LEU A 45 9.97 6.68 23.67
C LEU A 45 11.16 5.71 23.57
N GLU A 46 11.36 4.87 24.58
CA GLU A 46 12.50 3.96 24.63
C GLU A 46 12.42 2.88 23.55
N PRO A 47 13.56 2.38 23.04
CA PRO A 47 13.60 1.22 22.16
C PRO A 47 12.84 0.02 22.74
N THR A 48 12.10 -0.69 21.89
CA THR A 48 11.34 -1.87 22.35
C THR A 48 12.25 -3.05 22.67
N GLY A 49 11.80 -3.94 23.56
CA GLY A 49 12.58 -5.08 24.05
C GLY A 49 11.88 -6.39 23.78
N ALA A 50 11.57 -7.13 24.85
CA ALA A 50 10.84 -8.39 24.76
C ALA A 50 9.42 -8.21 24.19
N ASP A 51 8.81 -7.03 24.38
CA ASP A 51 7.49 -6.67 23.87
C ASP A 51 7.58 -5.59 22.80
N MET A 52 6.55 -5.52 21.95
CA MET A 52 6.33 -4.46 20.97
C MET A 52 4.85 -4.03 21.04
N PRO A 53 4.48 -3.24 22.06
CA PRO A 53 3.10 -3.15 22.53
C PRO A 53 2.21 -2.16 21.75
N THR A 54 2.77 -1.39 20.79
CA THR A 54 2.01 -0.50 19.91
C THR A 54 2.30 -0.82 18.45
N VAL A 55 1.39 -0.43 17.56
CA VAL A 55 1.55 -0.59 16.10
C VAL A 55 2.75 0.18 15.53
N GLY A 56 3.23 1.21 16.25
CA GLY A 56 4.45 1.95 15.94
C GLY A 56 5.62 1.53 16.84
N GLY A 57 5.54 0.40 17.51
CA GLY A 57 6.53 -0.11 18.46
C GLY A 57 6.42 0.46 19.87
N ASN A 58 6.55 1.78 20.01
CA ASN A 58 6.40 2.50 21.29
C ASN A 58 5.40 3.67 21.15
N LEU A 59 5.24 4.47 22.21
CA LEU A 59 4.28 5.61 22.21
C LEU A 59 4.66 6.73 21.22
N GLY A 60 5.92 6.78 20.80
CA GLY A 60 6.40 7.72 19.79
C GLY A 60 6.42 7.20 18.37
N ASN A 61 5.89 6.00 18.11
CA ASN A 61 5.88 5.36 16.79
C ASN A 61 7.26 5.20 16.12
N GLN A 62 8.35 5.05 16.89
CA GLN A 62 9.70 4.91 16.31
C GLN A 62 9.93 3.59 15.58
N HIS A 63 9.12 2.58 15.89
CA HIS A 63 9.19 1.23 15.34
C HIS A 63 10.64 0.69 15.29
N TYR A 64 11.33 0.85 16.44
CA TYR A 64 12.73 0.50 16.65
C TYR A 64 12.84 -0.41 17.87
N SER A 65 13.54 -1.53 17.70
CA SER A 65 13.81 -2.50 18.76
C SER A 65 15.27 -2.48 19.21
N GLY A 66 15.48 -2.51 20.53
CA GLY A 66 16.78 -2.71 21.16
C GLY A 66 17.31 -4.15 21.07
N LEU A 67 16.57 -5.10 20.49
CA LEU A 67 17.01 -6.49 20.36
C LEU A 67 18.15 -6.66 19.35
N THR A 68 19.08 -7.57 19.64
CA THR A 68 20.35 -7.73 18.91
C THR A 68 20.75 -9.18 18.64
N ARG A 69 19.87 -10.16 18.84
CA ARG A 69 20.21 -11.58 18.61
C ARG A 69 20.28 -11.92 17.12
N ILE A 70 19.36 -11.38 16.33
CA ILE A 70 19.39 -11.43 14.87
C ILE A 70 20.27 -10.27 14.39
N THR A 71 21.27 -10.59 13.57
CA THR A 71 22.32 -9.68 13.12
C THR A 71 22.68 -9.97 11.67
N LYS A 72 23.41 -9.06 11.01
CA LYS A 72 23.92 -9.26 9.64
C LYS A 72 24.76 -10.54 9.51
N GLN A 73 25.45 -10.98 10.58
CA GLN A 73 26.36 -12.12 10.57
C GLN A 73 25.64 -13.48 10.62
N ASN A 74 24.46 -13.54 11.23
CA ASN A 74 23.69 -14.77 11.42
C ASN A 74 22.33 -14.76 10.70
N LEU A 75 22.00 -13.69 9.96
CA LEU A 75 20.73 -13.55 9.23
C LEU A 75 20.45 -14.72 8.27
N LYS A 76 21.49 -15.32 7.67
CA LYS A 76 21.37 -16.53 6.85
C LYS A 76 20.73 -17.72 7.57
N ASP A 77 20.75 -17.73 8.90
CA ASP A 77 20.18 -18.78 9.73
C ASP A 77 18.73 -18.46 10.16
N LEU A 78 18.19 -17.29 9.76
CA LEU A 78 16.80 -16.90 10.00
C LEU A 78 15.86 -17.71 9.10
N ALA A 79 14.86 -18.35 9.71
CA ALA A 79 13.90 -19.21 9.02
C ALA A 79 12.56 -19.23 9.77
N PRO A 80 11.45 -19.60 9.10
CA PRO A 80 10.14 -19.64 9.74
C PRO A 80 10.11 -20.71 10.84
N THR A 81 9.43 -20.40 11.95
CA THR A 81 9.25 -21.31 13.08
C THR A 81 7.82 -21.78 13.24
N TRP A 82 6.85 -20.99 12.79
CA TRP A 82 5.44 -21.36 12.72
C TRP A 82 4.70 -20.42 11.74
N ARG A 83 3.52 -20.86 11.30
CA ARG A 83 2.56 -20.09 10.49
C ARG A 83 1.15 -20.38 10.99
N THR A 84 0.33 -19.33 11.13
CA THR A 84 -1.06 -19.43 11.58
C THR A 84 -2.00 -18.81 10.55
N HIS A 85 -2.91 -19.61 10.00
CA HIS A 85 -4.03 -19.14 9.18
C HIS A 85 -5.13 -18.58 10.07
N VAL A 86 -5.18 -17.25 10.24
CA VAL A 86 -6.04 -16.63 11.26
C VAL A 86 -7.52 -16.77 10.92
N SER A 87 -7.87 -16.87 9.63
CA SER A 87 -9.25 -17.06 9.18
C SER A 87 -9.73 -18.49 9.45
N ALA A 88 -8.84 -19.48 9.42
CA ALA A 88 -9.16 -20.86 9.76
C ALA A 88 -9.40 -21.11 11.27
N VAL A 89 -8.95 -20.21 12.14
CA VAL A 89 -9.18 -20.30 13.60
C VAL A 89 -10.65 -20.00 13.91
N ALA A 90 -11.28 -20.84 14.73
CA ALA A 90 -12.69 -20.69 15.10
C ALA A 90 -12.96 -19.37 15.87
N PRO A 91 -14.03 -18.61 15.57
CA PRO A 91 -15.00 -18.86 14.50
C PRO A 91 -14.35 -18.68 13.12
N ALA A 92 -14.47 -19.70 12.26
CA ALA A 92 -13.71 -19.74 11.02
C ALA A 92 -14.43 -18.96 9.91
N SER A 93 -13.65 -18.33 9.03
CA SER A 93 -14.13 -17.68 7.80
C SER A 93 -13.18 -17.97 6.64
N ASP A 94 -13.61 -17.62 5.43
CA ASP A 94 -12.79 -17.67 4.21
C ASP A 94 -12.30 -16.27 3.81
N ASP A 95 -12.40 -15.28 4.73
CA ASP A 95 -12.03 -13.90 4.46
C ASP A 95 -10.50 -13.77 4.40
N ALA A 96 -10.04 -12.89 3.52
CA ALA A 96 -8.63 -12.57 3.30
C ALA A 96 -8.45 -11.05 3.18
N GLY A 97 -7.20 -10.59 3.27
CA GLY A 97 -6.87 -9.17 3.13
C GLY A 97 -7.05 -8.39 4.43
N GLN A 98 -5.99 -7.74 4.91
CA GLN A 98 -6.01 -6.86 6.06
C GLN A 98 -4.76 -5.97 6.14
N GLN A 99 -4.90 -4.78 6.73
CA GLN A 99 -3.82 -3.79 6.91
C GLN A 99 -3.28 -3.70 8.35
N THR A 100 -3.52 -4.71 9.17
CA THR A 100 -3.19 -4.67 10.60
C THR A 100 -1.70 -4.88 10.83
N THR A 101 -1.08 -3.97 11.57
CA THR A 101 0.22 -4.24 12.19
C THR A 101 -0.03 -4.97 13.51
N PRO A 102 0.53 -6.17 13.73
CA PRO A 102 0.39 -6.87 15.02
C PRO A 102 1.04 -6.08 16.16
N ILE A 103 0.62 -6.34 17.40
CA ILE A 103 1.35 -5.92 18.60
C ILE A 103 1.71 -7.14 19.43
N VAL A 104 2.76 -7.06 20.24
CA VAL A 104 3.21 -8.14 21.12
C VAL A 104 3.28 -7.66 22.56
N VAL A 105 2.59 -8.34 23.46
CA VAL A 105 2.59 -8.07 24.90
C VAL A 105 2.65 -9.39 25.65
N ASP A 106 3.64 -9.53 26.54
CA ASP A 106 3.86 -10.70 27.39
C ASP A 106 3.94 -12.01 26.57
N GLY A 107 4.58 -11.94 25.40
CA GLY A 107 4.75 -13.07 24.48
C GLY A 107 3.49 -13.48 23.69
N VAL A 108 2.39 -12.72 23.78
CA VAL A 108 1.17 -12.93 22.99
C VAL A 108 1.06 -11.87 21.90
N ILE A 109 0.77 -12.30 20.68
CA ILE A 109 0.57 -11.45 19.51
C ILE A 109 -0.92 -11.16 19.36
N TYR A 110 -1.28 -9.88 19.22
CA TYR A 110 -2.65 -9.42 18.98
C TYR A 110 -2.77 -8.69 17.64
N LEU A 111 -3.81 -9.00 16.87
CA LEU A 111 -4.09 -8.33 15.60
C LEU A 111 -5.57 -8.42 15.21
N ASP A 112 -6.01 -7.52 14.32
CA ASP A 112 -7.32 -7.62 13.68
C ASP A 112 -7.36 -8.76 12.65
N THR A 113 -8.50 -9.44 12.53
CA THR A 113 -8.67 -10.52 11.54
C THR A 113 -9.25 -9.99 10.22
N PRO A 114 -9.08 -10.70 9.09
CA PRO A 114 -9.74 -10.34 7.82
C PRO A 114 -11.27 -10.29 7.93
N SER A 115 -11.85 -11.13 8.79
CA SER A 115 -13.28 -11.13 9.11
C SER A 115 -13.74 -9.93 9.94
N GLY A 116 -12.86 -9.03 10.37
CA GLY A 116 -13.25 -7.88 11.21
C GLY A 116 -13.43 -8.24 12.69
N GLY A 117 -12.73 -9.25 13.18
CA GLY A 117 -12.56 -9.59 14.60
C GLY A 117 -11.17 -9.22 15.14
N VAL A 118 -10.79 -9.80 16.27
CA VAL A 118 -9.44 -9.73 16.86
C VAL A 118 -9.00 -11.14 17.24
N ILE A 119 -7.74 -11.46 17.04
CA ILE A 119 -7.16 -12.74 17.44
C ILE A 119 -5.94 -12.51 18.34
N ALA A 120 -5.80 -13.36 19.35
CA ALA A 120 -4.61 -13.50 20.16
C ALA A 120 -3.91 -14.82 19.83
N VAL A 121 -2.60 -14.79 19.62
CA VAL A 121 -1.78 -15.92 19.20
C VAL A 121 -0.56 -16.02 20.11
N ASP A 122 -0.23 -17.21 20.61
CA ASP A 122 1.00 -17.46 21.35
C ASP A 122 2.21 -17.21 20.44
N GLY A 123 3.09 -16.27 20.81
CA GLY A 123 4.21 -15.86 19.98
C GLY A 123 5.30 -16.95 19.84
N ALA A 124 5.38 -17.91 20.75
CA ALA A 124 6.37 -18.98 20.67
C ALA A 124 5.90 -20.12 19.76
N THR A 125 4.60 -20.45 19.77
CA THR A 125 4.07 -21.63 19.07
C THR A 125 3.21 -21.32 17.86
N GLY A 126 2.63 -20.11 17.77
CA GLY A 126 1.63 -19.77 16.77
C GLY A 126 0.23 -20.29 17.09
N ASP A 127 0.03 -20.93 18.24
CA ASP A 127 -1.28 -21.46 18.63
C ASP A 127 -2.24 -20.32 18.99
N PRO A 128 -3.51 -20.38 18.56
CA PRO A 128 -4.50 -19.38 18.96
C PRO A 128 -4.79 -19.48 20.46
N VAL A 129 -4.72 -18.34 21.15
CA VAL A 129 -5.12 -18.20 22.56
C VAL A 129 -6.63 -17.99 22.63
N TRP A 130 -7.14 -17.00 21.89
CA TRP A 130 -8.55 -16.71 21.72
C TRP A 130 -8.77 -15.97 20.40
N LYS A 131 -10.00 -16.02 19.88
CA LYS A 131 -10.44 -15.23 18.73
C LYS A 131 -11.81 -14.62 19.06
N TRP A 132 -11.86 -13.30 19.04
CA TRP A 132 -13.09 -12.53 19.17
C TRP A 132 -13.62 -12.19 17.78
N GLU A 133 -14.87 -12.54 17.54
CA GLU A 133 -15.65 -12.04 16.40
C GLU A 133 -16.99 -11.55 16.92
N ASN A 134 -17.61 -10.63 16.20
CA ASN A 134 -18.87 -10.04 16.60
C ASN A 134 -19.84 -9.97 15.42
N ASP A 135 -21.00 -10.59 15.58
CA ASP A 135 -22.10 -10.60 14.62
C ASP A 135 -23.14 -9.50 14.90
N VAL A 136 -23.04 -8.78 16.02
CA VAL A 136 -24.05 -7.81 16.48
C VAL A 136 -23.86 -6.44 15.83
N TYR A 137 -22.62 -5.94 15.80
CA TYR A 137 -22.33 -4.57 15.35
C TYR A 137 -22.00 -4.49 13.84
N GLY A 138 -22.01 -5.64 13.16
CA GLY A 138 -21.51 -5.79 11.80
C GLY A 138 -19.98 -5.83 11.77
N LEU A 139 -19.45 -6.49 10.74
CA LEU A 139 -18.01 -6.57 10.52
C LEU A 139 -17.52 -5.21 10.02
N SER A 140 -16.52 -4.64 10.70
CA SER A 140 -15.77 -3.52 10.14
C SER A 140 -14.90 -4.06 9.00
N GLY A 141 -14.83 -3.34 7.88
CA GLY A 141 -13.83 -3.60 6.84
C GLY A 141 -12.41 -3.32 7.33
N THR A 142 -11.47 -3.08 6.41
CA THR A 142 -10.03 -2.80 6.66
C THR A 142 -9.74 -2.09 7.99
N ARG A 143 -8.81 -2.65 8.77
CA ARG A 143 -8.29 -2.14 10.05
C ARG A 143 -6.77 -2.16 10.06
N ARG A 144 -6.19 -1.32 10.91
CA ARG A 144 -4.74 -1.09 10.96
C ARG A 144 -4.07 -1.53 12.27
N GLY A 145 -4.83 -2.06 13.22
CA GLY A 145 -4.30 -2.65 14.44
C GLY A 145 -5.10 -2.32 15.69
N VAL A 146 -4.62 -2.90 16.79
CA VAL A 146 -5.19 -2.78 18.14
C VAL A 146 -4.21 -2.08 19.07
N SER A 147 -4.64 -1.74 20.27
CA SER A 147 -3.77 -1.32 21.38
C SER A 147 -4.03 -2.14 22.63
N ALA A 148 -3.05 -2.18 23.53
CA ALA A 148 -3.12 -2.90 24.80
C ALA A 148 -2.86 -1.98 25.98
N GLY A 149 -3.56 -2.21 27.09
CA GLY A 149 -3.41 -1.44 28.32
C GLY A 149 -4.37 -1.89 29.41
N ASP A 150 -3.97 -1.78 30.68
CA ASP A 150 -4.79 -2.15 31.84
C ASP A 150 -5.44 -3.55 31.76
N GLY A 151 -4.73 -4.53 31.19
CA GLY A 151 -5.24 -5.89 31.01
C GLY A 151 -6.33 -6.02 29.94
N SER A 152 -6.44 -5.03 29.04
CA SER A 152 -7.42 -4.99 27.95
C SER A 152 -6.76 -4.82 26.58
N ILE A 153 -7.43 -5.31 25.55
CA ILE A 153 -7.15 -5.04 24.14
C ILE A 153 -8.26 -4.17 23.56
N PHE A 154 -7.89 -3.05 22.95
CA PHE A 154 -8.83 -2.10 22.38
C PHE A 154 -8.84 -2.18 20.85
N THR A 155 -10.03 -2.27 20.25
CA THR A 155 -10.23 -2.31 18.79
C THR A 155 -11.45 -1.48 18.38
N LEU A 156 -11.74 -1.45 17.08
CA LEU A 156 -12.89 -0.79 16.50
C LEU A 156 -13.90 -1.82 15.99
N ALA A 157 -15.19 -1.48 15.97
CA ALA A 157 -16.25 -2.32 15.41
C ALA A 157 -17.25 -1.52 14.57
N GLY A 158 -18.11 -2.23 13.83
CA GLY A 158 -19.11 -1.60 12.96
C GLY A 158 -20.03 -0.62 13.71
N GLY A 159 -20.51 0.39 12.97
CA GLY A 159 -21.36 1.45 13.53
C GLY A 159 -20.62 2.45 14.42
N ASN A 160 -19.38 2.80 14.05
CA ASN A 160 -18.53 3.77 14.73
C ASN A 160 -18.24 3.39 16.20
N ARG A 161 -17.89 2.13 16.47
CA ARG A 161 -17.70 1.64 17.84
C ARG A 161 -16.24 1.47 18.21
N VAL A 162 -15.94 1.75 19.47
CA VAL A 162 -14.71 1.33 20.16
C VAL A 162 -15.08 0.18 21.10
N VAL A 163 -14.23 -0.83 21.17
CA VAL A 163 -14.45 -2.06 21.95
C VAL A 163 -13.24 -2.33 22.82
N ALA A 164 -13.47 -2.71 24.08
CA ALA A 164 -12.46 -3.28 24.96
C ALA A 164 -12.72 -4.78 25.16
N LEU A 165 -11.69 -5.58 25.01
CA LEU A 165 -11.67 -7.01 25.24
C LEU A 165 -10.73 -7.31 26.41
N ASP A 166 -11.08 -8.25 27.27
CA ASP A 166 -10.15 -8.76 28.28
C ASP A 166 -8.95 -9.41 27.58
N GLN A 167 -7.74 -8.99 27.94
CA GLN A 167 -6.51 -9.38 27.25
C GLN A 167 -6.24 -10.89 27.31
N ALA A 168 -6.62 -11.54 28.42
CA ALA A 168 -6.37 -12.95 28.65
C ALA A 168 -7.41 -13.86 28.00
N THR A 169 -8.66 -13.41 27.88
CA THR A 169 -9.80 -14.27 27.49
C THR A 169 -10.47 -13.86 26.19
N GLY A 170 -10.30 -12.61 25.73
CA GLY A 170 -11.01 -12.05 24.59
C GLY A 170 -12.48 -11.75 24.86
N GLU A 171 -12.94 -11.86 26.11
CA GLU A 171 -14.32 -11.50 26.47
C GLU A 171 -14.54 -9.99 26.33
N GLU A 172 -15.65 -9.58 25.72
CA GLU A 172 -15.99 -8.16 25.60
C GLU A 172 -16.28 -7.56 26.99
N ILE A 173 -15.51 -6.53 27.37
CA ILE A 173 -15.71 -5.77 28.60
C ILE A 173 -16.74 -4.68 28.36
N TRP A 174 -16.56 -3.91 27.28
CA TRP A 174 -17.48 -2.87 26.84
C TRP A 174 -17.36 -2.63 25.33
N ALA A 175 -18.44 -2.15 24.73
CA ALA A 175 -18.48 -1.65 23.37
C ALA A 175 -19.35 -0.37 23.31
N VAL A 176 -18.76 0.75 22.88
CA VAL A 176 -19.42 2.06 22.89
C VAL A 176 -19.36 2.69 21.50
N GLN A 177 -20.45 3.34 21.11
CA GLN A 177 -20.45 4.29 20.00
C GLN A 177 -20.28 5.69 20.62
N PRO A 178 -19.08 6.29 20.55
CA PRO A 178 -18.84 7.55 21.22
C PRO A 178 -19.60 8.69 20.53
N THR A 179 -20.15 9.58 21.34
CA THR A 179 -20.83 10.81 20.91
C THR A 179 -20.33 11.97 21.74
N GLY A 180 -20.24 13.16 21.16
CA GLY A 180 -19.89 14.36 21.91
C GLY A 180 -20.92 14.66 23.01
N PRO A 181 -20.56 15.49 24.02
CA PRO A 181 -21.42 15.79 25.16
C PRO A 181 -22.74 16.47 24.78
N GLN A 182 -22.83 17.05 23.57
CA GLN A 182 -24.06 17.64 23.03
C GLN A 182 -24.80 16.70 22.05
N GLY A 183 -24.39 15.43 21.97
CA GLY A 183 -24.88 14.47 20.98
C GLY A 183 -24.26 14.67 19.61
N GLU A 184 -23.08 15.30 19.54
CA GLU A 184 -22.34 15.50 18.29
C GLU A 184 -21.91 14.17 17.68
N ASP A 185 -22.11 14.03 16.36
CA ASP A 185 -21.49 12.96 15.58
C ASP A 185 -19.99 13.24 15.47
N LEU A 186 -19.17 12.31 15.94
CA LEU A 186 -17.71 12.43 15.97
C LEU A 186 -17.07 11.96 14.66
N GLY A 187 -17.89 11.68 13.64
CA GLY A 187 -17.48 11.15 12.35
C GLY A 187 -17.36 9.63 12.39
N ARG A 188 -16.81 9.09 11.31
CA ARG A 188 -16.70 7.63 11.13
C ARG A 188 -15.51 7.05 11.89
N VAL A 189 -15.66 6.87 13.19
CA VAL A 189 -14.68 6.16 14.03
C VAL A 189 -14.48 4.74 13.51
N GLY A 190 -13.34 4.45 12.87
CA GLY A 190 -13.15 3.21 12.11
C GLY A 190 -11.79 3.15 11.41
N LYS A 191 -11.40 1.94 10.97
CA LYS A 191 -10.13 1.59 10.28
C LYS A 191 -8.82 1.82 11.05
N VAL A 192 -8.69 2.95 11.75
CA VAL A 192 -7.45 3.39 12.38
C VAL A 192 -7.11 2.53 13.58
N ALA A 193 -5.81 2.28 13.81
CA ALA A 193 -5.38 1.62 15.04
C ALA A 193 -5.75 2.48 16.27
N THR A 194 -6.25 1.85 17.32
CA THR A 194 -6.45 2.52 18.62
C THR A 194 -5.09 2.78 19.26
N VAL A 195 -5.01 3.79 20.13
CA VAL A 195 -3.82 4.07 20.95
C VAL A 195 -4.24 4.09 22.41
N TYR A 196 -3.50 3.41 23.27
CA TYR A 196 -3.74 3.44 24.71
C TYR A 196 -2.59 4.17 25.43
N PHE A 197 -2.92 5.01 26.41
CA PHE A 197 -1.96 5.61 27.34
C PHE A 197 -2.65 6.03 28.64
N ASP A 198 -2.11 5.59 29.78
CA ASP A 198 -2.48 6.04 31.14
C ASP A 198 -4.00 6.08 31.40
N GLY A 199 -4.68 4.96 31.14
CA GLY A 199 -6.13 4.83 31.34
C GLY A 199 -7.00 5.51 30.26
N ILE A 200 -6.41 5.99 29.16
CA ILE A 200 -7.11 6.63 28.06
C ILE A 200 -6.92 5.83 26.77
N VAL A 201 -8.01 5.62 26.03
CA VAL A 201 -8.00 5.04 24.69
C VAL A 201 -8.36 6.13 23.68
N TYR A 202 -7.45 6.38 22.74
CA TYR A 202 -7.67 7.27 21.61
C TYR A 202 -8.14 6.47 20.41
N ALA A 203 -9.26 6.90 19.83
CA ALA A 203 -9.80 6.39 18.59
C ALA A 203 -9.97 7.53 17.60
N HIS A 204 -9.88 7.20 16.32
CA HIS A 204 -9.86 8.18 15.24
C HIS A 204 -10.95 7.91 14.22
N ALA A 205 -11.41 8.98 13.57
CA ALA A 205 -12.32 8.90 12.44
C ALA A 205 -11.58 8.74 11.10
N ALA A 206 -12.14 7.93 10.21
CA ALA A 206 -11.68 7.75 8.84
C ALA A 206 -12.82 7.92 7.85
N ASP A 207 -12.62 8.72 6.81
CA ASP A 207 -13.62 9.10 5.80
C ASP A 207 -14.87 9.81 6.38
N GLY A 208 -15.23 10.98 5.87
CA GLY A 208 -16.47 11.64 6.24
C GLY A 208 -16.40 13.16 6.10
N ASP A 209 -17.54 13.82 6.31
CA ASP A 209 -17.64 15.28 6.18
C ASP A 209 -16.93 16.00 7.34
N ARG A 210 -16.90 15.41 8.54
CA ARG A 210 -16.12 15.94 9.67
C ARG A 210 -15.65 14.82 10.59
N GLY A 211 -14.33 14.62 10.66
CA GLY A 211 -13.73 13.60 11.52
C GLY A 211 -13.17 14.19 12.82
N ALA A 212 -13.32 13.44 13.92
CA ALA A 212 -12.65 13.73 15.18
C ALA A 212 -11.66 12.64 15.60
N VAL A 213 -10.67 13.05 16.37
CA VAL A 213 -10.01 12.17 17.35
C VAL A 213 -10.85 12.21 18.62
N VAL A 214 -11.13 11.05 19.22
CA VAL A 214 -11.86 10.92 20.48
C VAL A 214 -11.02 10.17 21.51
N ALA A 215 -11.02 10.67 22.73
CA ALA A 215 -10.43 10.04 23.91
C ALA A 215 -11.54 9.48 24.81
N LEU A 216 -11.39 8.23 25.22
CA LEU A 216 -12.31 7.50 26.07
C LEU A 216 -11.60 6.97 27.31
N ASP A 217 -12.30 6.88 28.42
CA ASP A 217 -11.82 6.17 29.61
C ASP A 217 -11.68 4.68 29.28
N ALA A 218 -10.51 4.12 29.51
CA ALA A 218 -10.20 2.72 29.19
C ALA A 218 -11.06 1.72 29.97
N THR A 219 -11.55 2.10 31.15
CA THR A 219 -12.24 1.18 32.06
C THR A 219 -13.69 0.93 31.65
N ASP A 220 -14.38 1.92 31.09
CA ASP A 220 -15.81 1.83 30.77
C ASP A 220 -16.22 2.44 29.42
N GLY A 221 -15.27 2.98 28.66
CA GLY A 221 -15.52 3.61 27.36
C GLY A 221 -16.23 4.95 27.46
N SER A 222 -16.33 5.56 28.64
CA SER A 222 -16.96 6.87 28.79
C SER A 222 -16.16 7.96 28.10
N TYR A 223 -16.87 8.93 27.54
CA TYR A 223 -16.29 10.06 26.82
C TYR A 223 -15.42 10.94 27.75
N LEU A 224 -14.20 11.28 27.31
CA LEU A 224 -13.34 12.25 27.98
C LEU A 224 -13.27 13.56 27.20
N TRP A 225 -12.75 13.50 25.97
CA TRP A 225 -12.63 14.66 25.08
C TRP A 225 -12.63 14.24 23.61
N HIS A 226 -12.85 15.19 22.71
CA HIS A 226 -12.62 15.01 21.27
C HIS A 226 -12.04 16.28 20.64
N PHE A 227 -11.38 16.14 19.50
CA PHE A 227 -10.89 17.24 18.69
C PHE A 227 -11.30 17.02 17.23
N PHE A 228 -12.07 17.95 16.65
CA PHE A 228 -12.45 17.92 15.23
C PHE A 228 -11.36 18.52 14.35
N GLY A 229 -11.06 17.88 13.22
CA GLY A 229 -10.17 18.47 12.20
C GLY A 229 -10.78 19.71 11.53
N GLY A 230 -12.09 19.70 11.31
CA GLY A 230 -12.86 20.87 10.89
C GLY A 230 -13.31 21.73 12.09
N PRO A 231 -12.91 23.01 12.19
CA PRO A 231 -13.20 23.85 13.35
C PRO A 231 -14.65 24.37 13.34
N LYS A 232 -15.23 24.54 14.52
CA LYS A 232 -16.53 25.22 14.65
C LYS A 232 -16.36 26.73 14.53
N ARG A 233 -17.29 27.43 13.88
CA ARG A 233 -17.20 28.89 13.76
C ARG A 233 -17.14 29.60 15.11
N GLY A 234 -16.17 30.49 15.25
CA GLY A 234 -15.94 31.25 16.49
C GLY A 234 -15.17 30.49 17.57
N GLN A 235 -14.83 29.22 17.36
CA GLN A 235 -14.04 28.43 18.31
C GLN A 235 -12.63 29.02 18.44
N GLN A 236 -12.25 29.36 19.67
CA GLN A 236 -10.95 29.93 19.96
C GLN A 236 -9.96 28.83 20.38
N PHE A 237 -8.76 28.86 19.84
CA PHE A 237 -7.63 28.02 20.21
C PHE A 237 -6.52 28.92 20.75
N THR A 238 -5.89 28.54 21.87
CA THR A 238 -4.79 29.31 22.46
C THR A 238 -3.56 28.43 22.56
N GLY A 239 -2.50 28.80 21.84
CA GLY A 239 -1.27 28.01 21.80
C GLY A 239 -0.39 28.13 23.04
N VAL A 240 0.64 27.29 23.09
CA VAL A 240 1.71 27.35 24.11
C VAL A 240 2.51 28.65 24.05
N ASP A 241 2.46 29.35 22.92
CA ASP A 241 3.01 30.70 22.70
C ASP A 241 2.12 31.82 23.29
N GLY A 242 0.91 31.48 23.78
CA GLY A 242 -0.08 32.42 24.28
C GLY A 242 -0.90 33.12 23.20
N VAL A 243 -0.77 32.74 21.93
CA VAL A 243 -1.54 33.33 20.83
C VAL A 243 -2.90 32.65 20.74
N THR A 244 -3.95 33.47 20.83
CA THR A 244 -5.33 33.03 20.61
C THR A 244 -5.78 33.34 19.19
N PHE A 245 -6.37 32.37 18.50
CA PHE A 245 -6.91 32.52 17.15
C PHE A 245 -8.18 31.69 16.94
N ASP A 246 -8.90 32.01 15.87
CA ASP A 246 -10.10 31.29 15.43
C ASP A 246 -9.80 30.59 14.09
N ALA A 247 -9.58 29.28 14.13
CA ALA A 247 -9.25 28.49 12.94
C ALA A 247 -10.35 28.56 11.86
N SER A 248 -11.61 28.80 12.23
CA SER A 248 -12.70 28.92 11.26
C SER A 248 -12.60 30.17 10.37
N GLN A 249 -11.78 31.15 10.74
CA GLN A 249 -11.51 32.35 9.92
C GLN A 249 -10.66 32.04 8.70
N THR A 250 -9.98 30.89 8.66
CA THR A 250 -9.27 30.42 7.46
C THR A 250 -10.19 29.67 6.50
N TRP A 251 -11.50 29.65 6.74
CA TRP A 251 -12.50 29.11 5.84
C TRP A 251 -13.39 30.22 5.30
N GLY A 252 -13.86 30.03 4.07
CA GLY A 252 -14.82 30.91 3.42
C GLY A 252 -16.11 31.10 4.26
N PRO A 253 -16.97 32.06 3.89
CA PRO A 253 -18.23 32.27 4.60
C PRO A 253 -19.17 31.07 4.49
N VAL A 254 -20.16 30.99 5.39
CA VAL A 254 -21.28 30.05 5.24
C VAL A 254 -21.96 30.30 3.90
N LEU A 255 -22.21 29.23 3.14
CA LEU A 255 -22.81 29.32 1.82
C LEU A 255 -24.27 29.78 1.92
N PRO A 256 -24.86 30.34 0.83
CA PRO A 256 -26.23 30.87 0.85
C PRO A 256 -27.31 29.85 1.22
N ASP A 257 -27.05 28.55 1.06
CA ASP A 257 -27.95 27.46 1.45
C ASP A 257 -27.81 27.04 2.92
N GLY A 258 -26.88 27.66 3.66
CA GLY A 258 -26.60 27.37 5.06
C GLY A 258 -25.44 26.39 5.29
N THR A 259 -24.83 25.85 4.23
CA THR A 259 -23.70 24.92 4.34
C THR A 259 -22.46 25.61 4.91
N ASP A 260 -21.84 25.01 5.91
CA ASP A 260 -20.58 25.48 6.47
C ASP A 260 -19.43 24.55 6.12
N CYS A 261 -18.59 24.95 5.15
CA CYS A 261 -17.49 24.11 4.68
C CYS A 261 -16.49 23.75 5.80
N ALA A 262 -16.36 24.56 6.87
CA ALA A 262 -15.48 24.22 7.99
C ALA A 262 -15.99 23.03 8.81
N GLU A 263 -17.31 22.80 8.83
CA GLU A 263 -17.96 21.71 9.54
C GLU A 263 -18.32 20.53 8.65
N GLU A 264 -18.11 20.66 7.33
CA GLU A 264 -18.15 19.58 6.34
C GLU A 264 -16.77 19.39 5.69
N GLY A 265 -15.72 19.79 6.43
CA GLY A 265 -14.28 19.91 6.14
C GLY A 265 -13.62 18.79 5.33
N GLY A 266 -14.07 17.55 5.51
CA GLY A 266 -13.13 16.44 5.51
C GLY A 266 -12.21 16.58 6.73
N ALA A 267 -10.91 16.79 6.50
CA ALA A 267 -9.89 16.90 7.54
C ALA A 267 -10.00 15.74 8.53
N THR A 268 -10.13 14.51 8.04
CA THR A 268 -10.27 13.32 8.88
C THR A 268 -8.92 12.83 9.37
N SER A 269 -8.85 12.37 10.61
CA SER A 269 -7.62 11.85 11.22
C SER A 269 -7.44 10.37 10.95
N TRP A 270 -7.27 9.96 9.70
CA TRP A 270 -7.42 8.56 9.32
C TRP A 270 -6.19 7.67 9.63
N MET A 271 -5.27 8.14 10.49
CA MET A 271 -4.09 7.42 11.01
C MET A 271 -3.91 7.67 12.51
N HIS A 272 -3.26 6.73 13.20
CA HIS A 272 -3.07 6.78 14.65
C HIS A 272 -2.07 7.87 15.03
N GLY A 273 -2.21 8.42 16.24
CA GLY A 273 -1.31 9.47 16.74
C GLY A 273 -0.13 8.92 17.54
N ALA A 274 0.60 9.83 18.18
CA ALA A 274 1.69 9.53 19.10
C ALA A 274 1.47 10.24 20.44
N VAL A 275 2.06 9.69 21.50
CA VAL A 275 2.02 10.27 22.85
C VAL A 275 3.45 10.57 23.30
N ASP A 276 3.67 11.77 23.82
CA ASP A 276 4.85 12.07 24.66
C ASP A 276 4.40 12.15 26.13
N PRO A 277 4.71 11.12 26.95
CA PRO A 277 4.35 11.11 28.37
C PRO A 277 5.08 12.17 29.20
N GLU A 278 6.28 12.59 28.80
CA GLU A 278 7.06 13.60 29.51
C GLU A 278 6.43 14.99 29.36
N LEU A 279 5.96 15.30 28.15
CA LEU A 279 5.29 16.56 27.83
C LEU A 279 3.78 16.52 28.14
N GLY A 280 3.21 15.34 28.36
CA GLY A 280 1.76 15.16 28.52
C GLY A 280 0.99 15.52 27.25
N MET A 281 1.58 15.30 26.08
CA MET A 281 1.01 15.70 24.79
C MET A 281 0.62 14.51 23.93
N TYR A 282 -0.48 14.67 23.20
CA TYR A 282 -0.93 13.78 22.15
C TYR A 282 -0.82 14.49 20.79
N TYR A 283 -0.14 13.86 19.84
CA TYR A 283 0.09 14.37 18.50
C TYR A 283 -0.80 13.64 17.51
N MET A 284 -1.57 14.39 16.73
CA MET A 284 -2.50 13.88 15.73
C MET A 284 -2.34 14.60 14.41
N THR A 285 -2.71 13.95 13.32
CA THR A 285 -2.66 14.51 11.97
C THR A 285 -4.03 14.43 11.30
N PHE A 286 -4.36 15.45 10.54
CA PHE A 286 -5.62 15.55 9.79
C PHE A 286 -5.37 15.63 8.30
N GLY A 287 -6.21 14.91 7.55
CA GLY A 287 -6.12 14.76 6.10
C GLY A 287 -6.60 15.97 5.32
N ASN A 288 -6.79 15.75 4.03
CA ASN A 288 -7.11 16.79 3.06
C ASN A 288 -8.44 17.50 3.37
N ALA A 289 -8.59 18.72 2.83
CA ALA A 289 -9.88 19.39 2.76
C ALA A 289 -10.70 18.81 1.61
N ARG A 290 -11.95 18.39 1.87
CA ARG A 290 -12.84 17.74 0.89
C ARG A 290 -14.13 18.52 0.58
N SER A 291 -14.52 19.42 1.46
CA SER A 291 -15.88 19.99 1.59
C SER A 291 -16.47 20.68 0.37
N CYS A 292 -17.80 20.81 0.43
CA CYS A 292 -18.64 21.70 -0.39
C CYS A 292 -18.68 21.37 -1.89
N THR A 293 -17.67 20.67 -2.42
CA THR A 293 -17.65 20.11 -3.76
C THR A 293 -16.86 18.78 -3.82
N SER A 294 -15.52 18.84 -3.78
CA SER A 294 -14.61 17.70 -3.74
C SER A 294 -13.21 18.10 -3.25
N SER A 295 -12.37 17.10 -2.98
CA SER A 295 -10.93 17.30 -2.71
C SER A 295 -10.20 18.08 -3.83
N GLN A 296 -10.72 18.11 -5.07
CA GLN A 296 -10.05 18.75 -6.21
C GLN A 296 -10.60 20.14 -6.58
N ASN A 297 -11.60 20.62 -5.84
CA ASN A 297 -12.25 21.90 -6.10
C ASN A 297 -12.36 22.71 -4.79
N GLY A 298 -11.54 23.76 -4.70
CA GLY A 298 -11.46 24.69 -3.57
C GLY A 298 -12.33 25.93 -3.74
N SER A 299 -13.05 26.09 -4.86
CA SER A 299 -13.72 27.34 -5.24
C SER A 299 -14.75 27.86 -4.24
N LEU A 300 -15.38 26.96 -3.46
CA LEU A 300 -16.37 27.30 -2.43
C LEU A 300 -15.79 27.39 -1.01
N ARG A 301 -14.50 27.11 -0.82
CA ARG A 301 -13.81 27.10 0.49
C ARG A 301 -12.52 27.94 0.49
N PRO A 302 -12.57 29.24 0.11
CA PRO A 302 -11.38 30.09 0.11
C PRO A 302 -10.71 30.14 1.49
N GLY A 303 -9.38 30.32 1.50
CA GLY A 303 -8.54 30.36 2.71
C GLY A 303 -7.79 29.06 2.96
N ASP A 304 -6.92 29.06 3.97
CA ASP A 304 -5.97 27.96 4.24
C ASP A 304 -6.65 26.67 4.71
N ASN A 305 -7.90 26.73 5.17
CA ASN A 305 -8.73 25.59 5.57
C ASN A 305 -8.20 24.79 6.79
N LEU A 306 -7.70 25.47 7.84
CA LEU A 306 -7.27 24.80 9.08
C LEU A 306 -8.40 23.98 9.73
N PHE A 307 -8.21 22.75 10.18
CA PHE A 307 -6.94 22.01 10.32
C PHE A 307 -6.79 20.91 9.26
N SER A 308 -7.15 21.14 7.99
CA SER A 308 -6.83 20.17 6.93
C SER A 308 -5.33 20.12 6.66
N SER A 309 -4.79 18.95 6.32
CA SER A 309 -3.37 18.70 6.01
C SER A 309 -2.46 19.32 7.08
N THR A 310 -2.83 19.09 8.33
CA THR A 310 -2.27 19.74 9.52
C THR A 310 -1.97 18.71 10.61
N MET A 311 -0.82 18.86 11.26
CA MET A 311 -0.53 18.24 12.54
C MET A 311 -1.02 19.13 13.67
N VAL A 312 -1.67 18.55 14.67
CA VAL A 312 -2.11 19.24 15.90
C VAL A 312 -1.55 18.49 17.11
N ALA A 313 -0.99 19.24 18.06
CA ALA A 313 -0.68 18.75 19.39
C ALA A 313 -1.73 19.24 20.39
N VAL A 314 -2.19 18.34 21.24
CA VAL A 314 -3.10 18.63 22.35
C VAL A 314 -2.55 18.08 23.65
N ASP A 315 -3.07 18.56 24.76
CA ASP A 315 -2.94 17.92 26.06
C ASP A 315 -3.54 16.51 26.01
N ALA A 316 -2.77 15.48 26.34
CA ALA A 316 -3.20 14.09 26.20
C ALA A 316 -4.44 13.78 27.07
N THR A 317 -4.52 14.35 28.26
CA THR A 317 -5.61 14.07 29.20
C THR A 317 -6.86 14.91 28.95
N THR A 318 -6.70 16.16 28.53
CA THR A 318 -7.83 17.11 28.45
C THR A 318 -8.26 17.48 27.03
N GLY A 319 -7.44 17.19 26.01
CA GLY A 319 -7.68 17.60 24.62
C GLY A 319 -7.48 19.10 24.38
N GLU A 320 -6.94 19.84 25.36
CA GLU A 320 -6.64 21.26 25.19
C GLU A 320 -5.55 21.47 24.13
N TYR A 321 -5.85 22.29 23.12
CA TYR A 321 -4.91 22.64 22.06
C TYR A 321 -3.58 23.20 22.60
N LYS A 322 -2.46 22.77 22.01
CA LYS A 322 -1.11 23.27 22.32
C LYS A 322 -0.48 24.01 21.14
N TRP A 323 -0.41 23.37 19.97
CA TRP A 323 0.14 23.95 18.75
C TRP A 323 -0.35 23.19 17.51
N HIS A 324 -0.17 23.77 16.32
CA HIS A 324 -0.35 23.07 15.05
C HIS A 324 0.71 23.47 14.03
N TYR A 325 0.90 22.63 13.02
CA TYR A 325 1.69 22.94 11.83
C TYR A 325 0.95 22.45 10.59
N GLN A 326 0.55 23.37 9.71
CA GLN A 326 -0.11 23.04 8.45
C GLN A 326 0.95 22.86 7.36
N SER A 327 0.99 21.65 6.76
CA SER A 327 1.96 21.32 5.71
C SER A 327 1.47 21.66 4.31
N ILE A 328 0.16 21.83 4.12
CA ILE A 328 -0.43 22.22 2.84
C ILE A 328 -1.56 23.21 3.12
N ARG A 329 -1.42 24.43 2.60
CA ARG A 329 -2.42 25.49 2.68
C ARG A 329 -3.43 25.30 1.55
N HIS A 330 -4.72 25.37 1.84
CA HIS A 330 -5.77 25.27 0.81
C HIS A 330 -5.60 24.03 -0.07
N ASP A 331 -5.50 22.84 0.53
CA ASP A 331 -5.28 21.58 -0.21
C ASP A 331 -6.41 21.36 -1.23
N VAL A 332 -6.06 21.28 -2.52
CA VAL A 332 -6.96 20.92 -3.62
C VAL A 332 -6.45 19.71 -4.41
N TRP A 333 -5.54 18.94 -3.83
CA TRP A 333 -4.85 17.83 -4.49
C TRP A 333 -5.16 16.49 -3.85
N ASP A 334 -5.84 16.45 -2.69
CA ASP A 334 -6.04 15.25 -1.87
C ASP A 334 -4.71 14.79 -1.25
N MET A 335 -3.82 15.75 -0.97
CA MET A 335 -2.47 15.50 -0.51
C MET A 335 -2.44 15.43 1.02
N ASP A 336 -3.20 14.51 1.59
CA ASP A 336 -3.14 14.21 3.02
C ASP A 336 -1.68 14.05 3.48
N ASN A 337 -1.25 14.91 4.40
CA ASN A 337 -0.06 14.64 5.18
C ASN A 337 -0.55 14.13 6.53
N VAL A 338 -0.74 12.81 6.63
CA VAL A 338 -1.33 12.16 7.80
C VAL A 338 -0.56 10.95 8.31
N HIS A 339 0.72 10.84 8.00
CA HIS A 339 1.48 9.76 8.62
C HIS A 339 1.39 9.81 10.14
N PRO A 340 1.40 8.63 10.78
CA PRO A 340 1.57 8.55 12.22
C PRO A 340 2.80 9.38 12.64
N PRO A 341 2.60 10.38 13.51
CA PRO A 341 3.71 11.21 13.99
C PRO A 341 4.77 10.31 14.60
N THR A 342 6.03 10.50 14.22
CA THR A 342 7.15 9.77 14.82
C THR A 342 7.95 10.71 15.71
N LEU A 343 8.06 10.40 17.00
CA LEU A 343 8.74 11.24 18.00
C LEU A 343 10.16 10.74 18.23
N ALA A 344 11.14 11.63 18.29
CA ALA A 344 12.51 11.28 18.60
C ALA A 344 13.23 12.42 19.33
N ASP A 345 14.25 12.07 20.11
CA ASP A 345 15.20 13.04 20.64
C ASP A 345 16.46 12.91 19.78
N ILE A 346 16.83 13.97 19.08
CA ILE A 346 17.93 13.96 18.10
C ILE A 346 18.90 15.11 18.36
N GLU A 347 20.16 14.94 17.95
CA GLU A 347 21.14 16.02 18.01
C GLU A 347 21.10 16.85 16.72
N ILE A 348 20.91 18.17 16.84
CA ILE A 348 21.00 19.12 15.73
C ILE A 348 21.99 20.21 16.12
N GLY A 349 23.08 20.33 15.37
CA GLY A 349 24.09 21.36 15.63
C GLY A 349 24.77 21.24 17.00
N GLY A 350 24.82 20.03 17.59
CA GLY A 350 25.36 19.79 18.93
C GLY A 350 24.39 20.02 20.08
N GLU A 351 23.12 20.33 19.80
CA GLU A 351 22.06 20.48 20.80
C GLU A 351 21.03 19.34 20.65
N GLU A 352 20.64 18.74 21.77
CA GLU A 352 19.56 17.76 21.81
C GLU A 352 18.21 18.48 21.60
N ARG A 353 17.42 17.97 20.66
CA ARG A 353 16.11 18.52 20.28
C ARG A 353 15.06 17.43 20.35
N LYS A 354 13.95 17.75 21.01
CA LYS A 354 12.74 16.92 21.06
C LYS A 354 11.95 17.15 19.78
N VAL A 355 11.99 16.22 18.83
CA VAL A 355 11.38 16.40 17.51
C VAL A 355 10.20 15.48 17.25
N VAL A 356 9.38 15.87 16.27
CA VAL A 356 8.38 15.05 15.61
C VAL A 356 8.58 15.12 14.09
N PHE A 357 8.56 13.95 13.45
CA PHE A 357 8.60 13.79 12.01
C PHE A 357 7.17 13.82 11.46
N TYR A 358 6.90 14.72 10.51
CA TYR A 358 5.59 14.94 9.89
C TYR A 358 5.68 14.97 8.36
N GLY A 359 4.86 14.20 7.65
CA GLY A 359 4.88 14.08 6.19
C GLY A 359 3.91 13.01 5.70
N SER A 360 3.79 12.78 4.39
CA SER A 360 3.13 11.60 3.77
C SER A 360 3.03 11.74 2.22
N LYS A 361 1.86 12.07 1.66
CA LYS A 361 1.56 11.94 0.22
C LYS A 361 2.40 12.89 -0.64
N SER A 362 2.72 14.06 -0.11
CA SER A 362 3.54 15.04 -0.83
C SER A 362 5.02 14.65 -0.95
N GLY A 363 5.47 13.55 -0.32
CA GLY A 363 6.88 13.22 -0.30
C GLY A 363 7.75 14.17 0.55
N HIS A 364 7.12 15.18 1.17
CA HIS A 364 7.78 16.08 2.09
C HIS A 364 7.83 15.48 3.47
N GLN A 365 8.92 15.77 4.15
CA GLN A 365 9.12 15.41 5.53
C GLN A 365 9.60 16.63 6.30
N PHE A 366 8.72 17.14 7.15
CA PHE A 366 8.98 18.22 8.08
C PHE A 366 9.49 17.63 9.40
N VAL A 367 10.50 18.28 9.97
CA VAL A 367 11.03 17.95 11.29
C VAL A 367 10.74 19.15 12.19
N LEU A 368 9.86 18.95 13.16
CA LEU A 368 9.34 20.02 14.02
C LEU A 368 9.77 19.78 15.45
N ASP A 369 10.01 20.84 16.22
CA ASP A 369 10.19 20.78 17.66
C ASP A 369 8.84 20.42 18.27
N ARG A 370 8.74 19.24 18.88
CA ARG A 370 7.44 18.72 19.32
C ARG A 370 6.87 19.46 20.54
N THR A 371 7.63 20.38 21.13
CA THR A 371 7.15 21.21 22.25
C THR A 371 6.32 22.41 21.78
N ASN A 372 6.54 22.91 20.57
CA ASN A 372 5.92 24.14 20.07
C ASN A 372 5.50 24.11 18.58
N GLY A 373 5.86 23.08 17.81
CA GLY A 373 5.51 22.93 16.40
C GLY A 373 6.40 23.69 15.42
N GLU A 374 7.45 24.38 15.90
CA GLU A 374 8.35 25.14 15.03
C GLU A 374 9.29 24.21 14.27
N PRO A 375 9.57 24.44 12.97
CA PRO A 375 10.56 23.66 12.24
C PRO A 375 11.96 23.75 12.87
N VAL A 376 12.60 22.60 13.08
CA VAL A 376 14.01 22.55 13.53
C VAL A 376 14.98 22.48 12.36
N LEU A 377 14.51 22.02 11.20
CA LEU A 377 15.21 22.11 9.92
C LEU A 377 14.60 23.22 9.07
N PRO A 378 15.37 23.81 8.13
CA PRO A 378 14.88 24.94 7.33
C PRO A 378 13.65 24.55 6.49
N VAL A 379 12.63 25.42 6.53
CA VAL A 379 11.45 25.36 5.67
C VAL A 379 11.40 26.65 4.85
N ILE A 380 11.11 26.52 3.57
CA ILE A 380 10.99 27.62 2.61
C ILE A 380 9.52 27.78 2.27
N ASP A 381 9.00 29.00 2.36
CA ASP A 381 7.70 29.35 1.78
C ASP A 381 7.91 29.69 0.30
N GLU A 382 7.58 28.75 -0.58
CA GLU A 382 7.77 28.91 -2.02
C GLU A 382 6.53 29.59 -2.65
N PRO A 383 6.70 30.63 -3.49
CA PRO A 383 5.62 31.21 -4.27
C PRO A 383 5.05 30.23 -5.30
N MET A 384 3.73 30.07 -5.31
CA MET A 384 3.04 29.14 -6.20
C MET A 384 2.39 29.84 -7.39
N ILE A 385 2.23 29.14 -8.52
CA ILE A 385 1.33 29.57 -9.59
C ILE A 385 -0.11 29.40 -9.07
N THR A 386 -0.92 30.44 -9.18
CA THR A 386 -2.30 30.40 -8.66
C THR A 386 -3.33 30.43 -9.78
N ASP A 387 -4.43 29.70 -9.59
CA ASP A 387 -5.66 29.86 -10.38
C ASP A 387 -6.74 30.50 -9.50
N SER A 388 -7.13 31.72 -9.86
CA SER A 388 -8.13 32.52 -9.13
C SER A 388 -9.50 31.83 -9.02
N ARG A 389 -9.82 30.87 -9.89
CA ARG A 389 -11.07 30.10 -9.81
C ARG A 389 -11.08 29.10 -8.65
N GLN A 390 -9.91 28.61 -8.25
CA GLN A 390 -9.76 27.68 -7.13
C GLN A 390 -9.55 28.39 -5.79
N ASN A 391 -9.05 29.64 -5.80
CA ASN A 391 -8.56 30.35 -4.62
C ASN A 391 -7.28 29.72 -4.02
N HIS A 392 -6.34 29.27 -4.87
CA HIS A 392 -5.08 28.70 -4.39
C HIS A 392 -4.33 29.60 -3.41
N ALA A 393 -3.67 28.96 -2.45
CA ALA A 393 -2.67 29.62 -1.64
C ALA A 393 -1.54 30.17 -2.53
N VAL A 394 -1.12 31.40 -2.25
CA VAL A 394 -0.05 32.09 -3.00
C VAL A 394 1.34 31.53 -2.68
N THR A 395 1.47 30.80 -1.58
CA THR A 395 2.71 30.13 -1.16
C THR A 395 2.39 28.80 -0.49
N GLN A 396 3.33 27.85 -0.56
CA GLN A 396 3.28 26.59 0.20
C GLN A 396 4.58 26.40 1.00
N PRO A 397 4.53 25.73 2.16
CA PRO A 397 5.72 25.40 2.92
C PRO A 397 6.39 24.15 2.37
N PHE A 398 7.72 24.21 2.28
CA PHE A 398 8.54 23.20 1.62
C PHE A 398 9.81 22.95 2.46
N PRO A 399 10.15 21.72 2.89
CA PRO A 399 11.44 21.45 3.56
C PRO A 399 12.63 21.84 2.68
N ALA A 400 13.65 22.54 3.16
CA ALA A 400 14.74 22.98 2.26
C ALA A 400 15.47 21.82 1.55
N THR A 401 15.43 20.62 2.12
CA THR A 401 15.95 19.39 1.50
C THR A 401 14.79 18.48 1.07
N ARG A 402 14.77 18.07 -0.20
CA ARG A 402 13.73 17.22 -0.79
C ARG A 402 14.08 15.75 -0.75
N LEU A 403 13.13 14.91 -0.33
CA LEU A 403 13.29 13.45 -0.36
C LEU A 403 13.02 12.86 -1.74
N LEU A 404 12.08 13.43 -2.49
CA LEU A 404 11.60 12.94 -3.79
C LEU A 404 11.53 14.11 -4.80
N PRO A 405 11.46 13.83 -6.11
CA PRO A 405 11.26 14.87 -7.12
C PRO A 405 9.90 15.55 -6.99
N ASP A 406 9.88 16.87 -7.23
CA ASP A 406 8.66 17.70 -7.14
C ASP A 406 7.97 17.94 -8.49
N CYS A 407 8.56 17.45 -9.58
CA CYS A 407 7.99 17.58 -10.93
C CYS A 407 8.16 16.28 -11.70
N VAL A 408 7.27 16.05 -12.66
CA VAL A 408 7.37 14.89 -13.55
C VAL A 408 8.62 14.98 -14.42
N VAL A 409 9.23 13.83 -14.70
CA VAL A 409 10.41 13.79 -15.56
C VAL A 409 9.97 13.79 -17.02
N TRP A 410 10.47 14.78 -17.77
CA TRP A 410 10.32 14.89 -19.21
C TRP A 410 11.37 14.02 -19.91
N GLN A 411 10.95 12.87 -20.46
CA GLN A 411 11.83 12.00 -21.25
C GLN A 411 11.27 11.77 -22.64
N LYS A 412 12.11 11.91 -23.66
CA LYS A 412 11.74 11.53 -25.03
C LYS A 412 11.37 10.04 -25.05
N LEU A 413 10.34 9.68 -25.81
CA LEU A 413 10.09 8.27 -26.13
C LEU A 413 11.20 7.77 -27.07
N ASP A 414 11.97 6.78 -26.61
CA ASP A 414 13.01 6.13 -27.38
C ASP A 414 12.75 4.61 -27.38
N PRO A 415 12.59 3.96 -28.56
CA PRO A 415 12.40 2.52 -28.64
C PRO A 415 13.63 1.69 -28.24
N ASP A 416 14.84 2.29 -28.24
CA ASP A 416 16.08 1.60 -27.88
C ASP A 416 16.42 1.69 -26.38
N ASP A 417 15.78 2.64 -25.69
CA ASP A 417 15.93 2.89 -24.25
C ASP A 417 14.59 3.40 -23.73
N ILE A 418 13.68 2.50 -23.35
CA ILE A 418 12.48 2.85 -22.59
C ILE A 418 12.84 2.69 -21.10
N PRO A 419 13.29 3.74 -20.37
CA PRO A 419 13.64 3.54 -18.99
C PRO A 419 12.38 3.55 -18.15
N GLY A 420 12.32 2.59 -17.23
CA GLY A 420 11.45 2.58 -16.06
C GLY A 420 11.79 3.69 -15.07
N ASP A 421 11.88 4.95 -15.51
CA ASP A 421 11.86 6.06 -14.56
C ASP A 421 10.45 6.14 -13.95
N PRO A 422 10.30 5.87 -12.64
CA PRO A 422 9.00 5.85 -11.99
C PRO A 422 8.30 7.21 -11.95
N TRP A 423 9.03 8.31 -12.16
CA TRP A 423 8.56 9.69 -12.10
C TRP A 423 8.21 10.28 -13.46
N ARG A 424 8.42 9.52 -14.54
CA ARG A 424 8.02 9.96 -15.88
C ARG A 424 6.51 9.93 -16.00
N ALA A 425 5.98 10.89 -16.73
CA ALA A 425 4.59 10.89 -17.08
C ALA A 425 4.36 10.13 -18.40
N VAL A 426 3.20 9.48 -18.53
CA VAL A 426 2.82 8.87 -19.81
C VAL A 426 2.54 9.96 -20.85
N PRO A 427 2.98 9.78 -22.11
CA PRO A 427 2.84 10.77 -23.19
C PRO A 427 1.44 11.32 -23.36
N ASN A 428 0.45 10.50 -23.01
CA ASN A 428 -0.95 10.82 -23.05
C ASN A 428 -1.29 12.13 -22.32
N TYR A 429 -0.76 12.39 -21.13
CA TYR A 429 -1.09 13.59 -20.34
C TYR A 429 -0.07 14.71 -20.49
N ASN A 430 0.95 14.47 -21.30
CA ASN A 430 2.15 15.27 -21.41
C ASN A 430 2.21 16.08 -22.68
N GLY A 431 1.11 16.21 -23.45
CA GLY A 431 1.15 17.06 -24.63
C GLY A 431 2.15 16.60 -25.69
N TYR A 432 2.46 15.30 -25.78
CA TYR A 432 3.27 14.82 -26.89
C TYR A 432 2.47 14.94 -28.19
N GLN A 433 3.07 15.58 -29.18
CA GLN A 433 2.52 15.77 -30.51
C GLN A 433 3.53 15.24 -31.56
N PRO A 434 3.06 14.85 -32.75
CA PRO A 434 3.97 14.59 -33.86
C PRO A 434 4.68 15.89 -34.25
N ASP A 435 6.01 15.86 -34.38
CA ASP A 435 6.73 16.87 -35.13
C ASP A 435 6.44 16.75 -36.65
N ALA A 436 7.02 17.65 -37.44
CA ALA A 436 6.83 17.64 -38.90
C ALA A 436 7.30 16.34 -39.59
N ASP A 437 8.16 15.56 -38.92
CA ASP A 437 8.68 14.28 -39.39
C ASP A 437 7.91 13.07 -38.80
N GLY A 438 6.87 13.33 -37.99
CA GLY A 438 6.02 12.33 -37.37
C GLY A 438 6.59 11.71 -36.08
N ASN A 439 7.71 12.22 -35.56
CA ASN A 439 8.27 11.75 -34.30
C ASN A 439 7.45 12.30 -33.13
N LEU A 440 7.28 11.50 -32.08
CA LEU A 440 6.68 11.99 -30.84
C LEU A 440 7.65 12.96 -30.15
N VAL A 441 7.30 14.25 -30.19
CA VAL A 441 8.00 15.31 -29.45
C VAL A 441 7.08 15.87 -28.38
N PHE A 442 7.67 16.24 -27.26
CA PHE A 442 6.94 16.99 -26.25
C PHE A 442 6.57 18.36 -26.82
N ASP A 443 5.27 18.71 -26.80
CA ASP A 443 4.80 20.05 -27.13
C ASP A 443 4.42 20.79 -25.83
N PRO A 444 5.30 21.67 -25.32
CA PRO A 444 5.05 22.42 -24.09
C PRO A 444 3.84 23.36 -24.18
N ASP A 445 3.35 23.66 -25.39
CA ASP A 445 2.18 24.51 -25.64
C ASP A 445 0.84 23.75 -25.51
N SER A 446 0.87 22.43 -25.24
CA SER A 446 -0.34 21.61 -25.05
C SER A 446 -1.08 21.85 -23.72
N TYR A 447 -0.52 22.68 -22.84
CA TYR A 447 -1.14 23.06 -21.56
C TYR A 447 -1.83 24.42 -21.63
N VAL A 448 -2.64 24.72 -20.61
CA VAL A 448 -3.40 25.98 -20.47
C VAL A 448 -2.50 27.17 -20.80
N ALA A 449 -2.91 27.98 -21.78
CA ALA A 449 -2.12 29.09 -22.26
C ALA A 449 -1.81 30.10 -21.15
N VAL A 450 -0.63 30.69 -21.24
CA VAL A 450 -0.07 31.64 -20.28
C VAL A 450 -0.93 32.88 -20.07
N ASP A 451 -1.65 33.29 -21.12
CA ASP A 451 -2.45 34.51 -21.17
C ASP A 451 -3.89 34.31 -20.68
N GLU A 452 -4.19 33.14 -20.11
CA GLU A 452 -5.49 32.90 -19.50
C GLU A 452 -5.72 33.83 -18.30
N PRO A 453 -6.84 34.58 -18.26
CA PRO A 453 -7.03 35.72 -17.36
C PRO A 453 -7.16 35.34 -15.88
N PHE A 454 -7.20 34.05 -15.57
CA PHE A 454 -7.37 33.52 -14.21
C PHE A 454 -6.07 33.01 -13.59
N LEU A 455 -4.98 32.87 -14.36
CA LEU A 455 -3.67 32.44 -13.85
C LEU A 455 -2.82 33.62 -13.41
N THR A 456 -2.02 33.41 -12.37
CA THR A 456 -1.02 34.37 -11.91
C THR A 456 0.27 33.63 -11.60
N TYR A 457 1.36 34.10 -12.23
CA TYR A 457 2.70 33.55 -12.06
C TYR A 457 3.48 34.39 -11.03
N PRO A 458 4.26 33.76 -10.14
CA PRO A 458 5.16 34.49 -9.26
C PRO A 458 6.19 35.33 -10.04
N GLU A 459 6.69 36.39 -9.39
CA GLU A 459 7.74 37.23 -9.98
C GLU A 459 9.01 36.41 -10.26
N GLY A 460 9.47 36.44 -11.51
CA GLY A 460 10.65 35.68 -11.93
C GLY A 460 10.38 34.25 -12.37
N SER A 461 9.16 33.73 -12.21
CA SER A 461 8.77 32.44 -12.80
C SER A 461 8.65 32.57 -14.32
N PRO A 462 9.14 31.59 -15.11
CA PRO A 462 8.87 31.54 -16.53
C PRO A 462 7.36 31.44 -16.72
N SER A 463 6.78 32.42 -17.41
CA SER A 463 5.35 32.42 -17.67
C SER A 463 4.99 31.46 -18.80
N ASP A 464 5.95 31.08 -19.64
CA ASP A 464 5.78 30.39 -20.93
C ASP A 464 5.47 28.90 -20.86
N HIS A 465 5.35 28.28 -19.67
CA HIS A 465 5.12 26.84 -19.58
C HIS A 465 4.63 26.38 -18.18
N ARG A 466 3.89 25.26 -18.12
CA ARG A 466 3.58 24.52 -16.88
C ARG A 466 4.27 23.17 -16.88
N GLU A 467 5.10 22.92 -15.87
CA GLU A 467 6.02 21.78 -15.81
C GLU A 467 5.45 20.51 -15.13
N GLY A 468 4.17 20.51 -14.74
CA GLY A 468 3.55 19.34 -14.10
C GLY A 468 4.16 19.07 -12.72
N CYS A 469 4.40 20.16 -11.99
CA CYS A 469 4.99 20.13 -10.66
C CYS A 469 3.92 19.92 -9.59
N MET A 470 4.35 19.42 -8.43
CA MET A 470 3.55 19.35 -7.23
C MET A 470 2.96 20.73 -6.91
N TYR A 471 1.67 20.73 -6.60
CA TYR A 471 0.86 21.93 -6.36
C TYR A 471 0.62 22.83 -7.58
N ASP A 472 0.95 22.37 -8.79
CA ASP A 472 0.56 23.10 -9.99
C ASP A 472 -0.97 23.30 -10.04
N PRO A 473 -1.43 24.46 -10.48
CA PRO A 473 -2.84 24.77 -10.48
C PRO A 473 -3.66 23.92 -11.46
N GLN A 474 -4.86 23.49 -11.07
CA GLN A 474 -5.76 22.71 -11.95
C GLN A 474 -7.17 23.29 -12.04
N TRP A 475 -7.80 23.12 -13.19
CA TRP A 475 -9.24 23.36 -13.41
C TRP A 475 -9.76 22.35 -14.42
N ASP A 476 -10.35 22.72 -15.56
CA ASP A 476 -10.98 21.75 -16.47
C ASP A 476 -9.97 20.89 -17.27
N ALA A 477 -8.76 21.40 -17.50
CA ALA A 477 -7.69 20.62 -18.13
C ALA A 477 -6.96 19.77 -17.08
N PRO A 478 -6.78 18.45 -17.32
CA PRO A 478 -6.03 17.60 -16.41
C PRO A 478 -4.55 17.99 -16.39
N ILE A 479 -4.04 18.27 -15.19
CA ILE A 479 -2.61 18.50 -14.95
C ILE A 479 -2.04 17.32 -14.20
N LEU A 480 -1.00 16.71 -14.77
CA LEU A 480 -0.28 15.60 -14.17
C LEU A 480 0.80 16.16 -13.23
N SER A 481 0.86 15.65 -12.01
CA SER A 481 1.86 16.07 -11.02
C SER A 481 2.46 14.88 -10.29
N THR A 482 3.65 15.09 -9.73
CA THR A 482 4.33 14.13 -8.86
C THR A 482 5.21 14.89 -7.83
N THR A 483 5.41 14.40 -6.60
CA THR A 483 4.63 13.31 -5.98
C THR A 483 3.13 13.64 -6.00
N SER A 484 2.31 12.63 -5.73
CA SER A 484 0.85 12.75 -5.87
C SER A 484 0.15 12.19 -4.64
N GLN A 485 -1.16 12.33 -4.59
CA GLN A 485 -2.01 11.82 -3.52
C GLN A 485 -2.02 10.28 -3.35
N ASN A 486 -1.38 9.52 -4.24
CA ASN A 486 -1.14 8.07 -4.07
C ASN A 486 0.35 7.74 -4.21
N GLY A 487 1.23 8.72 -3.98
CA GLY A 487 2.68 8.59 -3.98
C GLY A 487 3.25 9.09 -2.66
N GLY A 488 4.50 9.56 -2.67
CA GLY A 488 5.16 9.94 -1.43
C GLY A 488 5.22 8.73 -0.52
N ALA A 489 4.76 8.83 0.73
CA ALA A 489 4.67 7.68 1.62
C ALA A 489 3.27 7.33 2.11
N ASP A 490 2.25 8.04 1.61
CA ASP A 490 0.82 7.82 1.88
C ASP A 490 0.48 7.42 3.32
N TRP A 491 0.26 6.15 3.68
CA TRP A 491 -0.07 5.78 5.08
C TRP A 491 0.89 4.81 5.74
N SER A 492 2.04 4.56 5.14
CA SER A 492 3.03 3.67 5.75
C SER A 492 3.68 4.30 6.98
N ASN A 493 3.84 3.53 8.05
CA ASN A 493 4.60 3.98 9.21
C ASN A 493 6.06 4.26 8.82
N HIS A 494 6.74 5.12 9.57
CA HIS A 494 8.19 5.24 9.52
C HIS A 494 8.85 4.39 10.60
N SER A 495 10.16 4.28 10.48
CA SER A 495 11.01 3.82 11.56
C SER A 495 12.13 4.84 11.77
N TYR A 496 12.52 5.07 13.01
CA TYR A 496 13.67 5.89 13.37
C TYR A 496 14.68 5.05 14.13
N SER A 497 15.93 5.02 13.67
CA SER A 497 17.00 4.31 14.38
C SER A 497 17.90 5.26 15.15
N HIS A 498 18.00 5.02 16.46
CA HIS A 498 18.93 5.70 17.35
C HIS A 498 20.40 5.38 17.03
N SER A 499 20.69 4.23 16.42
CA SER A 499 22.07 3.82 16.11
C SER A 499 22.63 4.51 14.88
N THR A 500 21.81 4.70 13.85
CA THR A 500 22.22 5.31 12.59
C THR A 500 21.82 6.78 12.47
N ASN A 501 20.94 7.28 13.35
CA ASN A 501 20.28 8.58 13.25
C ASN A 501 19.51 8.77 11.93
N LEU A 502 19.06 7.66 11.32
CA LEU A 502 18.30 7.68 10.07
C LEU A 502 16.83 7.43 10.34
N VAL A 503 15.99 8.10 9.55
CA VAL A 503 14.57 7.78 9.41
C VAL A 503 14.36 7.02 8.11
N TYR A 504 13.64 5.91 8.18
CA TYR A 504 13.33 5.02 7.07
C TYR A 504 11.94 5.32 6.55
N TYR A 505 11.88 5.72 5.28
CA TYR A 505 10.72 6.30 4.61
C TYR A 505 10.33 5.39 3.43
N PRO A 506 9.31 4.52 3.59
CA PRO A 506 8.72 3.77 2.49
C PRO A 506 8.09 4.75 1.51
N TYR A 507 8.27 4.57 0.20
CA TYR A 507 7.69 5.46 -0.78
C TYR A 507 7.03 4.75 -1.96
N GLY A 508 6.03 5.42 -2.52
CA GLY A 508 5.33 5.11 -3.75
C GLY A 508 5.58 6.20 -4.79
N THR A 509 5.61 5.79 -6.04
CA THR A 509 5.81 6.67 -7.20
C THR A 509 4.65 6.50 -8.15
N ASN A 510 3.87 7.54 -8.28
CA ASN A 510 2.68 7.52 -9.10
C ASN A 510 2.29 8.94 -9.52
N PRO A 511 2.67 9.40 -10.72
CA PRO A 511 2.12 10.62 -11.26
C PRO A 511 0.59 10.51 -11.43
N VAL A 512 -0.14 11.49 -10.91
CA VAL A 512 -1.61 11.54 -11.00
C VAL A 512 -2.08 12.85 -11.61
N ALA A 513 -3.09 12.74 -12.49
CA ALA A 513 -3.72 13.89 -13.10
C ALA A 513 -4.86 14.42 -12.23
N HIS A 514 -4.93 15.74 -12.10
CA HIS A 514 -5.97 16.42 -11.34
C HIS A 514 -6.71 17.44 -12.21
N PHE A 515 -8.02 17.56 -11.99
CA PHE A 515 -8.89 18.51 -12.68
C PHE A 515 -10.18 18.74 -11.89
N ASN A 516 -10.92 19.76 -12.27
CA ASN A 516 -12.23 20.10 -11.75
C ASN A 516 -13.24 18.98 -12.06
N GLY A 517 -13.82 18.39 -11.02
CA GLY A 517 -14.73 17.25 -11.13
C GLY A 517 -14.03 15.89 -11.17
N ALA A 518 -12.71 15.82 -11.00
CA ALA A 518 -12.04 14.58 -10.66
C ALA A 518 -12.53 14.04 -9.31
N ALA A 519 -12.56 12.71 -9.17
CA ALA A 519 -12.81 12.08 -7.87
C ALA A 519 -11.65 12.35 -6.89
N ALA A 520 -11.87 12.08 -5.61
CA ALA A 520 -10.79 11.92 -4.65
C ALA A 520 -9.81 10.84 -5.16
N ASN A 521 -8.52 10.98 -4.86
CA ASN A 521 -7.41 10.23 -5.46
C ASN A 521 -7.08 10.55 -6.94
N GLY A 522 -7.73 11.57 -7.53
CA GLY A 522 -7.45 12.08 -8.88
C GLY A 522 -7.57 11.01 -9.97
N LEU A 523 -6.76 11.15 -11.02
CA LEU A 523 -6.76 10.24 -12.17
C LEU A 523 -5.33 9.78 -12.51
N ARG A 524 -4.91 8.63 -11.96
CA ARG A 524 -3.66 7.96 -12.39
C ARG A 524 -3.77 7.63 -13.89
N PRO A 525 -2.95 8.11 -14.81
CA PRO A 525 -3.14 7.82 -16.23
C PRO A 525 -3.12 6.31 -16.60
N ILE A 526 -3.87 5.91 -17.63
CA ILE A 526 -3.79 4.53 -18.16
C ILE A 526 -2.38 4.32 -18.71
N GLY A 527 -1.78 3.15 -18.44
CA GLY A 527 -0.39 2.88 -18.77
C GLY A 527 0.63 3.43 -17.77
N GLN A 528 0.23 4.28 -16.81
CA GLN A 528 1.17 4.78 -15.80
C GLN A 528 1.57 3.67 -14.82
N TYR A 529 2.83 3.69 -14.41
CA TYR A 529 3.37 2.78 -13.39
C TYR A 529 2.95 3.22 -11.99
N GLN A 530 2.68 2.24 -11.14
CA GLN A 530 2.69 2.37 -9.69
C GLN A 530 3.85 1.51 -9.19
N THR A 531 4.91 2.13 -8.72
CA THR A 531 6.09 1.44 -8.16
C THR A 531 6.56 2.22 -6.93
N GLY A 532 7.75 1.93 -6.41
CA GLY A 532 8.19 2.53 -5.16
C GLY A 532 9.45 1.88 -4.62
N GLY A 533 9.66 2.05 -3.33
CA GLY A 533 10.79 1.50 -2.63
C GLY A 533 10.91 2.05 -1.22
N ILE A 534 12.12 2.06 -0.69
CA ILE A 534 12.41 2.64 0.62
C ILE A 534 13.64 3.52 0.51
N LEU A 535 13.62 4.65 1.22
CA LEU A 535 14.78 5.52 1.37
C LEU A 535 15.08 5.75 2.85
N ALA A 536 16.30 6.14 3.14
CA ALA A 536 16.67 6.63 4.45
C ALA A 536 17.24 8.06 4.35
N TYR A 537 16.85 8.92 5.28
CA TYR A 537 17.39 10.26 5.40
C TYR A 537 17.91 10.52 6.82
N ASP A 538 18.92 11.38 6.93
CA ASP A 538 19.49 11.78 8.21
C ASP A 538 18.53 12.71 8.95
N ALA A 539 18.17 12.32 10.17
CA ALA A 539 17.19 13.04 10.98
C ALA A 539 17.60 14.50 11.31
N SER A 540 18.90 14.77 11.36
CA SER A 540 19.48 16.06 11.76
C SER A 540 19.70 17.03 10.60
N THR A 541 19.68 16.54 9.35
CA THR A 541 19.93 17.38 8.16
C THR A 541 18.81 17.30 7.11
N GLY A 542 17.98 16.25 7.13
CA GLY A 542 17.00 15.96 6.09
C GLY A 542 17.62 15.42 4.79
N GLU A 543 18.94 15.19 4.75
CA GLU A 543 19.63 14.68 3.56
C GLU A 543 19.39 13.18 3.37
N VAL A 544 19.10 12.77 2.13
CA VAL A 544 18.93 11.36 1.79
C VAL A 544 20.28 10.65 1.83
N ALA A 545 20.40 9.67 2.73
CA ALA A 545 21.59 8.83 2.87
C ALA A 545 21.66 7.77 1.76
N TRP A 546 20.53 7.11 1.49
CA TRP A 546 20.40 6.11 0.43
C TRP A 546 18.94 5.95 -0.03
N ARG A 547 18.75 5.41 -1.24
CA ARG A 547 17.44 5.00 -1.78
C ARG A 547 17.56 3.60 -2.40
N ASN A 548 16.59 2.74 -2.16
CA ASN A 548 16.46 1.44 -2.83
C ASN A 548 15.09 1.36 -3.52
N HIS A 549 15.09 1.29 -4.86
CA HIS A 549 13.88 1.12 -5.66
C HIS A 549 13.53 -0.37 -5.72
N LEU A 550 12.67 -0.82 -4.81
CA LEU A 550 12.25 -2.22 -4.69
C LEU A 550 11.33 -2.67 -5.83
N GLY A 551 10.90 -1.75 -6.70
CA GLY A 551 10.09 -2.03 -7.89
C GLY A 551 8.59 -2.20 -7.61
N THR A 552 8.20 -2.33 -6.34
CA THR A 552 6.81 -2.26 -5.88
C THR A 552 6.59 -1.01 -5.03
N ASP A 553 5.35 -0.56 -5.00
CA ASP A 553 4.90 0.50 -4.11
C ASP A 553 5.00 0.06 -2.65
N MET A 554 5.58 0.92 -1.82
CA MET A 554 5.75 0.70 -0.39
C MET A 554 5.01 1.75 0.47
N SER A 555 4.20 2.63 -0.12
CA SER A 555 3.54 3.73 0.60
C SER A 555 2.18 3.34 1.20
N HIS A 556 1.63 2.18 0.86
CA HIS A 556 0.25 1.78 1.20
C HIS A 556 0.16 0.79 2.37
N GLY A 557 0.95 1.02 3.44
CA GLY A 557 0.87 0.33 4.74
C GLY A 557 2.13 -0.45 5.13
N GLN A 558 3.10 -0.59 4.22
CA GLN A 558 4.31 -1.38 4.42
C GLN A 558 5.35 -0.68 5.30
N GLY A 559 5.03 -0.53 6.59
CA GLY A 559 5.90 0.10 7.57
C GLY A 559 7.21 -0.68 7.80
N PRO A 560 8.36 0.02 7.94
CA PRO A 560 9.63 -0.60 8.28
C PRO A 560 9.76 -0.84 9.78
N LEU A 561 10.51 -1.88 10.14
CA LEU A 561 10.97 -2.16 11.50
C LEU A 561 12.50 -2.09 11.52
N THR A 562 13.09 -1.30 12.41
CA THR A 562 14.55 -1.33 12.62
C THR A 562 14.95 -1.91 13.96
N THR A 563 16.17 -2.42 14.02
CA THR A 563 16.73 -3.07 15.21
C THR A 563 18.10 -2.51 15.56
N ALA A 564 18.51 -2.66 16.82
CA ALA A 564 19.83 -2.24 17.31
C ALA A 564 21.00 -3.02 16.71
N SER A 565 20.75 -4.04 15.88
CA SER A 565 21.77 -4.72 15.08
C SER A 565 21.94 -4.14 13.66
N ASP A 566 21.39 -2.96 13.42
CA ASP A 566 21.39 -2.23 12.14
C ASP A 566 20.76 -3.05 11.00
N LEU A 567 19.71 -3.80 11.31
CA LEU A 567 18.83 -4.44 10.34
C LEU A 567 17.52 -3.67 10.20
N LEU A 568 17.01 -3.64 8.97
CA LEU A 568 15.74 -3.04 8.55
C LEU A 568 14.85 -4.14 7.95
N PHE A 569 13.72 -4.44 8.58
CA PHE A 569 12.74 -5.40 8.09
C PHE A 569 11.57 -4.68 7.43
N VAL A 570 11.15 -5.15 6.26
CA VAL A 570 9.98 -4.64 5.52
C VAL A 570 9.23 -5.79 4.86
N GLY A 571 7.91 -5.65 4.71
CA GLY A 571 7.10 -6.55 3.89
C GLY A 571 6.69 -5.90 2.58
N GLN A 572 6.65 -6.66 1.49
CA GLN A 572 6.22 -6.21 0.17
C GLN A 572 4.86 -6.79 -0.21
N ILE A 573 4.16 -6.10 -1.10
CA ILE A 573 2.80 -6.50 -1.53
C ILE A 573 2.79 -7.70 -2.50
N ASP A 574 3.97 -8.14 -2.96
CA ASP A 574 4.19 -9.41 -3.67
C ASP A 574 4.49 -10.60 -2.72
N GLY A 575 4.38 -10.38 -1.41
CA GLY A 575 4.55 -11.39 -0.37
C GLY A 575 5.98 -11.64 0.07
N ARG A 576 6.96 -10.84 -0.38
CA ARG A 576 8.32 -10.95 0.16
C ARG A 576 8.48 -10.17 1.46
N VAL A 577 9.02 -10.81 2.48
CA VAL A 577 9.62 -10.15 3.64
C VAL A 577 11.09 -9.94 3.34
N LEU A 578 11.59 -8.72 3.50
CA LEU A 578 13.01 -8.39 3.32
C LEU A 578 13.64 -8.07 4.67
N ALA A 579 14.91 -8.44 4.82
CA ALA A 579 15.80 -7.90 5.83
C ALA A 579 16.97 -7.23 5.12
N MET A 580 17.14 -5.94 5.39
CA MET A 580 18.05 -5.04 4.70
C MET A 580 19.10 -4.49 5.67
N ASP A 581 20.25 -4.10 5.14
CA ASP A 581 21.23 -3.31 5.89
C ASP A 581 20.66 -1.91 6.13
N ALA A 582 20.49 -1.52 7.40
CA ALA A 582 19.90 -0.23 7.74
C ALA A 582 20.81 0.96 7.33
N ALA A 583 22.11 0.77 7.20
CA ALA A 583 23.05 1.83 6.84
C ALA A 583 23.21 2.01 5.32
N SER A 584 23.04 0.95 4.51
CA SER A 584 23.21 1.03 3.04
C SER A 584 21.94 0.81 2.23
N GLY A 585 20.91 0.20 2.80
CA GLY A 585 19.70 -0.21 2.09
C GLY A 585 19.86 -1.47 1.25
N ASP A 586 20.96 -2.22 1.38
CA ASP A 586 21.16 -3.47 0.64
C ASP A 586 20.23 -4.57 1.19
N VAL A 587 19.57 -5.31 0.30
CA VAL A 587 18.80 -6.50 0.69
C VAL A 587 19.78 -7.62 1.06
N LEU A 588 19.72 -8.10 2.30
CA LEU A 588 20.62 -9.13 2.83
C LEU A 588 19.96 -10.51 2.92
N TRP A 589 18.63 -10.52 3.03
CA TRP A 589 17.80 -11.71 3.10
C TRP A 589 16.39 -11.36 2.65
N ASP A 590 15.74 -12.32 2.02
CA ASP A 590 14.34 -12.22 1.64
C ASP A 590 13.63 -13.58 1.78
N PHE A 591 12.30 -13.53 1.92
CA PHE A 591 11.48 -14.72 2.11
C PHE A 591 10.06 -14.56 1.55
N GLN A 592 9.58 -15.52 0.77
CA GLN A 592 8.22 -15.54 0.21
C GLN A 592 7.17 -16.15 1.16
N THR A 593 6.18 -15.35 1.56
CA THR A 593 5.07 -15.75 2.45
C THR A 593 3.82 -16.26 1.71
N GLY A 594 3.77 -16.12 0.39
CA GLY A 594 2.71 -16.64 -0.49
C GLY A 594 1.46 -15.76 -0.57
N SER A 595 1.50 -14.58 0.04
CA SER A 595 0.43 -13.58 0.01
C SER A 595 1.04 -12.21 0.32
N GLY A 596 0.47 -11.16 -0.24
CA GLY A 596 0.98 -9.79 -0.09
C GLY A 596 1.05 -9.35 1.36
N ILE A 597 1.90 -8.36 1.65
CA ILE A 597 2.04 -7.75 2.97
C ILE A 597 1.72 -6.25 2.84
N ALA A 598 0.77 -5.78 3.66
CA ALA A 598 0.27 -4.40 3.68
C ALA A 598 0.36 -3.75 5.08
N ALA A 599 1.25 -4.27 5.92
CA ALA A 599 1.45 -3.86 7.30
C ALA A 599 2.90 -4.08 7.74
N ALA A 600 3.27 -3.55 8.90
CA ALA A 600 4.65 -3.59 9.37
C ALA A 600 4.99 -4.93 10.07
N PRO A 601 6.22 -5.45 9.94
CA PRO A 601 6.72 -6.54 10.78
C PRO A 601 6.91 -6.10 12.24
N VAL A 602 6.87 -7.03 13.19
CA VAL A 602 7.23 -6.80 14.61
C VAL A 602 8.37 -7.73 15.04
N THR A 603 9.14 -7.33 16.05
CA THR A 603 10.14 -8.20 16.70
C THR A 603 9.97 -8.19 18.21
N TYR A 604 10.21 -9.34 18.84
CA TYR A 604 9.96 -9.59 20.25
C TYR A 604 10.90 -10.70 20.76
N GLU A 605 10.97 -10.89 22.08
CA GLU A 605 11.79 -11.94 22.71
C GLU A 605 10.95 -12.77 23.68
N ILE A 606 11.03 -14.11 23.56
CA ILE A 606 10.41 -15.05 24.50
C ILE A 606 11.49 -16.04 24.94
N ASP A 607 11.65 -16.20 26.26
CA ASP A 607 12.63 -17.13 26.86
C ASP A 607 14.07 -16.96 26.33
N GLY A 608 14.44 -15.74 25.93
CA GLY A 608 15.74 -15.45 25.35
C GLY A 608 15.88 -15.90 23.89
N GLU A 609 14.81 -16.11 23.15
CA GLU A 609 14.83 -16.30 21.70
C GLU A 609 14.18 -15.07 21.05
N GLN A 610 14.89 -14.44 20.10
CA GLN A 610 14.34 -13.32 19.34
C GLN A 610 13.53 -13.85 18.16
N TYR A 611 12.34 -13.29 18.00
CA TYR A 611 11.43 -13.58 16.90
C TYR A 611 11.20 -12.34 16.05
N VAL A 612 10.89 -12.54 14.77
CA VAL A 612 10.29 -11.53 13.89
C VAL A 612 8.97 -12.12 13.40
N ALA A 613 7.87 -11.36 13.48
CA ALA A 613 6.58 -11.78 12.95
C ALA A 613 5.99 -10.75 11.99
N VAL A 614 5.19 -11.22 11.04
CA VAL A 614 4.56 -10.39 10.02
C VAL A 614 3.26 -11.01 9.56
N PHE A 615 2.26 -10.17 9.28
CA PHE A 615 0.97 -10.62 8.81
C PHE A 615 0.88 -10.52 7.27
N ALA A 616 0.96 -11.68 6.62
CA ALA A 616 0.85 -11.84 5.18
C ALA A 616 -0.62 -12.03 4.78
N ALA A 617 -1.38 -10.94 4.86
CA ALA A 617 -2.77 -10.89 4.41
C ALA A 617 -2.98 -10.00 3.18
N GLY A 618 -2.16 -8.97 3.02
CA GLY A 618 -2.18 -8.06 1.89
C GLY A 618 -3.37 -7.11 1.93
N SER A 619 -3.45 -6.22 0.94
CA SER A 619 -4.65 -5.43 0.69
C SER A 619 -4.71 -5.06 -0.78
N THR A 620 -5.91 -4.83 -1.32
CA THR A 620 -6.07 -4.42 -2.73
C THR A 620 -5.39 -3.11 -3.12
N ASN A 621 -4.95 -2.25 -2.19
CA ASN A 621 -4.27 -1.01 -2.56
C ASN A 621 -2.75 -1.23 -2.71
N PRO A 622 -2.07 -0.63 -3.72
CA PRO A 622 -2.60 0.15 -4.84
C PRO A 622 -2.89 -0.67 -6.12
N TYR A 623 -2.67 -1.99 -6.10
CA TYR A 623 -2.64 -2.85 -7.30
C TYR A 623 -3.98 -3.53 -7.64
N GLY A 624 -5.06 -3.19 -6.95
CA GLY A 624 -6.39 -3.78 -7.08
C GLY A 624 -6.39 -5.30 -6.85
N GLY A 625 -7.28 -5.99 -7.56
CA GLY A 625 -7.42 -7.45 -7.46
C GLY A 625 -6.28 -8.27 -8.06
N SER A 626 -5.14 -7.67 -8.39
CA SER A 626 -3.93 -8.41 -8.78
C SER A 626 -3.05 -8.79 -7.59
N VAL A 627 -3.28 -8.20 -6.42
CA VAL A 627 -2.65 -8.62 -5.17
C VAL A 627 -3.18 -10.00 -4.79
N THR A 628 -2.28 -10.92 -4.44
CA THR A 628 -2.67 -12.19 -3.83
C THR A 628 -2.92 -11.95 -2.35
N GLU A 629 -4.18 -11.76 -1.96
CA GLU A 629 -4.59 -11.61 -0.56
C GLU A 629 -4.58 -12.97 0.16
N GLY A 630 -4.28 -12.95 1.45
CA GLY A 630 -4.19 -14.12 2.32
C GLY A 630 -4.66 -13.85 3.74
N ASP A 631 -4.26 -14.72 4.67
CA ASP A 631 -4.69 -14.72 6.07
C ASP A 631 -3.61 -15.19 7.06
N SER A 632 -2.34 -15.24 6.63
CA SER A 632 -1.31 -15.97 7.38
C SER A 632 -0.45 -15.05 8.24
N LEU A 633 -0.43 -15.30 9.55
CA LEU A 633 0.58 -14.74 10.45
C LEU A 633 1.81 -15.67 10.45
N TRP A 634 2.97 -15.12 10.12
CA TRP A 634 4.25 -15.83 10.10
C TRP A 634 5.15 -15.36 11.23
N ALA A 635 5.94 -16.26 11.80
CA ALA A 635 7.07 -15.88 12.64
C ALA A 635 8.35 -16.63 12.28
N PHE A 636 9.46 -15.94 12.51
CA PHE A 636 10.81 -16.34 12.15
C PHE A 636 11.71 -16.25 13.36
N LYS A 637 12.68 -17.16 13.46
CA LYS A 637 13.81 -17.07 14.39
C LYS A 637 15.04 -17.75 13.82
N LEU A 638 16.19 -17.56 14.45
CA LEU A 638 17.41 -18.27 14.08
C LEU A 638 17.21 -19.78 14.29
N GLY A 639 17.48 -20.58 13.26
CA GLY A 639 17.30 -22.04 13.28
C GLY A 639 15.84 -22.49 13.23
N GLY A 640 14.90 -21.64 12.79
CA GLY A 640 13.53 -22.04 12.52
C GLY A 640 13.46 -23.21 11.51
N SER A 641 12.54 -24.13 11.73
CA SER A 641 12.45 -25.39 10.97
C SER A 641 11.05 -25.67 10.41
N TYR A 642 10.17 -24.66 10.38
CA TYR A 642 8.84 -24.84 9.81
C TYR A 642 8.92 -25.06 8.30
N THR A 643 8.06 -25.93 7.78
CA THR A 643 7.89 -26.21 6.36
C THR A 643 6.42 -26.12 5.99
N THR A 644 6.13 -25.51 4.84
CA THR A 644 4.79 -25.41 4.26
C THR A 644 4.33 -26.76 3.68
N GLU A 645 3.10 -26.77 3.19
CA GLU A 645 2.49 -27.90 2.48
C GLU A 645 3.27 -28.31 1.22
N SER A 646 4.08 -27.40 0.65
CA SER A 646 4.94 -27.71 -0.51
C SER A 646 6.17 -28.54 -0.14
N GLY A 647 6.46 -28.67 1.16
CA GLY A 647 7.71 -29.21 1.69
C GLY A 647 8.89 -28.23 1.68
N SER A 648 8.71 -27.01 1.15
CA SER A 648 9.68 -25.92 1.31
C SER A 648 9.42 -25.14 2.60
N GLN A 649 10.40 -24.38 3.09
CA GLN A 649 10.15 -23.41 4.16
C GLN A 649 9.36 -22.20 3.65
N GLU A 650 9.59 -21.79 2.40
CA GLU A 650 8.83 -20.74 1.74
C GLU A 650 7.47 -21.24 1.23
N ALA A 651 6.55 -20.30 1.07
CA ALA A 651 5.32 -20.53 0.32
C ALA A 651 5.56 -20.33 -1.20
N PRO A 652 4.67 -20.86 -2.06
CA PRO A 652 4.75 -20.60 -3.50
C PRO A 652 4.66 -19.11 -3.83
N ASP A 653 5.23 -18.70 -4.95
CA ASP A 653 5.19 -17.31 -5.39
C ASP A 653 3.75 -16.85 -5.68
N THR A 654 3.45 -15.60 -5.30
CA THR A 654 2.18 -14.95 -5.59
C THR A 654 2.00 -14.70 -7.08
N ALA A 655 0.77 -14.43 -7.51
CA ALA A 655 0.52 -13.98 -8.89
C ALA A 655 1.23 -12.64 -9.19
N PRO A 656 1.62 -12.37 -10.46
CA PRO A 656 2.27 -11.12 -10.82
C PRO A 656 1.35 -9.91 -10.60
N LEU A 657 1.90 -8.86 -10.01
CA LEU A 657 1.17 -7.61 -9.79
C LEU A 657 0.94 -6.85 -11.09
N THR A 658 -0.21 -6.19 -11.19
CA THR A 658 -0.50 -5.27 -12.30
C THR A 658 0.08 -3.89 -11.99
N ILE A 659 1.40 -3.76 -12.13
CA ILE A 659 2.14 -2.53 -11.80
C ILE A 659 1.76 -1.35 -12.70
N ARG A 660 1.34 -1.64 -13.93
CA ARG A 660 0.90 -0.66 -14.91
C ARG A 660 -0.61 -0.51 -14.87
N ARG A 661 -1.15 0.73 -14.84
CA ARG A 661 -2.62 0.94 -14.86
C ARG A 661 -3.21 0.30 -16.13
N PRO A 662 -4.15 -0.66 -16.02
CA PRO A 662 -4.75 -1.27 -17.19
C PRO A 662 -5.81 -0.36 -17.80
N VAL A 663 -6.21 -0.65 -19.04
CA VAL A 663 -7.47 -0.13 -19.61
C VAL A 663 -8.67 -0.78 -18.91
N GLY A 664 -9.81 -0.09 -18.89
CA GLY A 664 -11.05 -0.65 -18.38
C GLY A 664 -11.70 -1.63 -19.37
N GLY A 665 -12.47 -2.59 -18.82
CA GLY A 665 -13.24 -3.58 -19.60
C GLY A 665 -12.46 -4.88 -19.85
N ALA A 666 -13.20 -5.93 -20.22
CA ALA A 666 -12.61 -7.22 -20.59
C ALA A 666 -12.05 -7.20 -22.02
N ALA A 667 -11.05 -8.03 -22.27
CA ALA A 667 -10.49 -8.26 -23.60
C ALA A 667 -11.59 -8.67 -24.61
N VAL A 668 -11.61 -8.00 -25.76
CA VAL A 668 -12.48 -8.33 -26.89
C VAL A 668 -11.66 -9.01 -27.98
N ALA A 669 -11.99 -10.25 -28.32
CA ALA A 669 -11.33 -10.99 -29.40
C ALA A 669 -11.52 -10.27 -30.74
N GLY A 670 -10.42 -10.01 -31.45
CA GLY A 670 -10.45 -9.14 -32.63
C GLY A 670 -11.41 -9.60 -33.73
N GLU A 671 -11.55 -10.90 -33.95
CA GLU A 671 -12.49 -11.48 -34.92
C GLU A 671 -13.94 -11.04 -34.71
N THR A 672 -14.34 -10.79 -33.46
CA THR A 672 -15.71 -10.37 -33.11
C THR A 672 -16.05 -8.96 -33.57
N VAL A 673 -15.03 -8.15 -33.80
CA VAL A 673 -15.13 -6.73 -34.19
C VAL A 673 -14.40 -6.44 -35.50
N GLY A 674 -13.99 -7.47 -36.24
CA GLY A 674 -13.24 -7.35 -37.49
C GLY A 674 -11.90 -6.63 -37.32
N ASN A 675 -11.20 -6.89 -36.21
CA ASN A 675 -9.93 -6.26 -35.81
C ASN A 675 -9.97 -4.72 -35.88
N THR A 676 -11.14 -4.10 -35.66
CA THR A 676 -11.33 -2.66 -35.83
C THR A 676 -11.58 -1.96 -34.50
N VAL A 677 -10.80 -0.92 -34.22
CA VAL A 677 -11.01 0.03 -33.13
C VAL A 677 -11.65 1.30 -33.68
N LEU A 678 -12.73 1.75 -33.04
CA LEU A 678 -13.33 3.07 -33.27
C LEU A 678 -12.76 4.07 -32.27
N LEU A 679 -12.26 5.20 -32.76
CA LEU A 679 -11.66 6.27 -31.96
C LEU A 679 -12.72 7.24 -31.43
N ALA A 680 -12.50 7.77 -30.22
CA ALA A 680 -13.34 8.77 -29.55
C ALA A 680 -14.85 8.45 -29.52
N ARG A 681 -15.20 7.20 -29.21
CA ARG A 681 -16.58 6.71 -29.06
C ARG A 681 -16.77 6.00 -27.72
N THR A 682 -17.87 6.25 -27.03
CA THR A 682 -18.24 5.42 -25.85
C THR A 682 -18.98 4.12 -26.22
N SER A 683 -19.42 4.00 -27.47
CA SER A 683 -20.18 2.86 -27.97
C SER A 683 -19.90 2.60 -29.44
N ARG A 684 -19.83 1.31 -29.80
CA ARG A 684 -19.72 0.86 -31.19
C ARG A 684 -21.00 1.01 -32.00
N THR A 685 -22.16 1.15 -31.35
CA THR A 685 -23.47 1.06 -32.02
C THR A 685 -24.40 2.21 -31.71
N ALA A 686 -24.23 2.93 -30.59
CA ALA A 686 -25.12 4.00 -30.21
C ALA A 686 -24.90 5.25 -31.08
N ASP A 687 -25.79 5.51 -32.02
CA ASP A 687 -25.80 6.74 -32.83
C ASP A 687 -26.49 7.89 -32.05
N THR A 688 -25.78 8.46 -31.08
CA THR A 688 -26.29 9.50 -30.17
C THR A 688 -25.25 10.60 -29.94
N ALA A 689 -25.70 11.80 -29.58
CA ALA A 689 -24.83 12.94 -29.32
C ALA A 689 -23.82 12.70 -28.17
N SER A 690 -24.19 11.92 -27.15
CA SER A 690 -23.31 11.62 -26.01
C SER A 690 -22.24 10.57 -26.32
N ALA A 691 -22.34 9.89 -27.47
CA ALA A 691 -21.41 8.84 -27.85
C ALA A 691 -20.30 9.29 -28.81
N ARG A 692 -20.44 10.44 -29.48
CA ARG A 692 -19.42 10.98 -30.41
C ARG A 692 -18.38 11.84 -29.70
N ASP A 693 -17.23 12.00 -30.34
CA ASP A 693 -16.11 12.88 -29.90
C ASP A 693 -15.85 12.74 -28.39
N SER A 694 -15.89 11.50 -27.89
CA SER A 694 -15.91 11.22 -26.46
C SER A 694 -14.55 11.46 -25.83
N VAL A 695 -14.56 12.15 -24.69
CA VAL A 695 -13.39 12.36 -23.81
C VAL A 695 -13.35 11.38 -22.63
N SER A 696 -14.14 10.32 -22.67
CA SER A 696 -14.13 9.30 -21.61
C SER A 696 -12.89 8.42 -21.71
N GLN A 697 -12.38 7.90 -20.59
CA GLN A 697 -11.24 6.98 -20.60
C GLN A 697 -11.47 5.73 -21.45
N ASN A 698 -12.72 5.25 -21.52
CA ASN A 698 -13.14 4.13 -22.37
C ASN A 698 -13.60 4.56 -23.77
N GLY A 699 -13.19 5.74 -24.23
CA GLY A 699 -13.51 6.32 -25.53
C GLY A 699 -12.89 5.60 -26.74
N MET A 700 -12.16 4.50 -26.52
CA MET A 700 -11.69 3.61 -27.58
C MET A 700 -12.55 2.36 -27.61
N GLN A 701 -13.02 1.94 -28.79
CA GLN A 701 -14.01 0.86 -28.87
C GLN A 701 -13.62 -0.26 -29.86
N PRO A 702 -13.32 -1.48 -29.39
CA PRO A 702 -13.22 -1.85 -27.97
C PRO A 702 -12.02 -1.16 -27.30
N THR A 703 -12.10 -0.96 -25.98
CA THR A 703 -11.03 -0.33 -25.21
C THR A 703 -9.85 -1.29 -25.02
N HIS A 704 -10.13 -2.59 -24.94
CA HIS A 704 -9.15 -3.67 -24.90
C HIS A 704 -9.42 -4.64 -26.06
N LEU A 705 -8.64 -4.52 -27.14
CA LEU A 705 -8.68 -5.47 -28.25
C LEU A 705 -7.63 -6.55 -28.00
N ARG A 706 -7.95 -7.82 -28.25
CA ARG A 706 -7.02 -8.94 -28.13
C ARG A 706 -6.91 -9.70 -29.45
N VAL A 707 -5.70 -9.82 -29.99
CA VAL A 707 -5.42 -10.42 -31.31
C VAL A 707 -4.17 -11.31 -31.26
N PRO A 708 -4.10 -12.39 -32.06
CA PRO A 708 -2.86 -13.17 -32.17
C PRO A 708 -1.79 -12.37 -32.92
N VAL A 709 -0.53 -12.69 -32.67
CA VAL A 709 0.61 -12.16 -33.44
C VAL A 709 0.41 -12.38 -34.96
N GLY A 710 0.81 -11.39 -35.75
CA GLY A 710 0.64 -11.34 -37.21
C GLY A 710 -0.68 -10.68 -37.67
N THR A 711 -1.51 -10.19 -36.74
CA THR A 711 -2.81 -9.59 -37.07
C THR A 711 -2.68 -8.14 -37.48
N THR A 712 -3.32 -7.77 -38.61
CA THR A 712 -3.55 -6.37 -38.99
C THR A 712 -4.79 -5.82 -38.27
N VAL A 713 -4.60 -4.73 -37.51
CA VAL A 713 -5.65 -3.99 -36.81
C VAL A 713 -5.96 -2.70 -37.57
N THR A 714 -7.24 -2.35 -37.64
CA THR A 714 -7.72 -1.10 -38.26
C THR A 714 -8.16 -0.12 -37.18
N PHE A 715 -7.60 1.09 -37.19
CA PHE A 715 -8.05 2.23 -36.40
C PHE A 715 -8.93 3.12 -37.29
N ARG A 716 -10.08 3.54 -36.78
CA ARG A 716 -11.05 4.34 -37.54
C ARG A 716 -11.54 5.52 -36.72
N ASN A 717 -11.52 6.72 -37.29
CA ASN A 717 -12.33 7.84 -36.80
C ASN A 717 -13.70 7.80 -37.50
N PRO A 718 -14.78 7.34 -36.85
CA PRO A 718 -16.04 7.09 -37.53
C PRO A 718 -16.80 8.37 -37.91
N GLY A 719 -17.09 8.54 -39.20
CA GLY A 719 -17.90 9.63 -39.75
C GLY A 719 -19.35 9.23 -40.01
N ALA A 720 -20.02 9.98 -40.89
CA ALA A 720 -21.44 9.80 -41.22
C ALA A 720 -21.72 8.46 -41.93
N GLU A 721 -20.70 7.84 -42.51
CA GLU A 721 -20.76 6.50 -43.09
C GLU A 721 -20.95 5.40 -42.03
N THR A 722 -20.53 5.66 -40.79
CA THR A 722 -20.67 4.74 -39.66
C THR A 722 -21.84 5.16 -38.75
N PHE A 723 -22.00 6.46 -38.48
CA PHE A 723 -23.07 7.01 -37.62
C PHE A 723 -23.78 8.17 -38.32
N PRO A 724 -24.91 7.92 -39.02
CA PRO A 724 -25.55 8.93 -39.86
C PRO A 724 -26.10 10.14 -39.12
N ASN A 725 -26.50 10.02 -37.86
CA ASN A 725 -27.11 11.12 -37.11
C ASN A 725 -26.10 11.89 -36.25
N PHE A 726 -25.17 11.18 -35.61
CA PHE A 726 -24.17 11.73 -34.71
C PHE A 726 -22.77 11.16 -35.00
N PRO A 727 -22.18 11.49 -36.16
CA PRO A 727 -20.80 11.15 -36.47
C PRO A 727 -19.84 11.94 -35.59
N ASN A 728 -18.60 11.48 -35.48
CA ASN A 728 -17.53 12.33 -34.95
C ASN A 728 -17.36 13.56 -35.84
N LEU A 729 -17.05 14.69 -35.22
CA LEU A 729 -16.90 15.99 -35.88
C LEU A 729 -15.46 16.49 -35.85
N LYS A 730 -14.61 15.92 -35.00
CA LYS A 730 -13.23 16.34 -34.81
C LYS A 730 -12.26 15.34 -35.43
N PRO A 731 -11.04 15.78 -35.80
CA PRO A 731 -9.92 14.86 -35.96
C PRO A 731 -9.67 14.13 -34.64
N HIS A 732 -9.20 12.89 -34.75
CA HIS A 732 -8.83 12.05 -33.61
C HIS A 732 -7.62 11.21 -33.98
N CYS A 733 -6.78 10.89 -33.00
CA CYS A 733 -5.55 10.14 -33.25
C CYS A 733 -5.62 8.69 -32.79
N ALA A 734 -4.83 7.86 -33.47
CA ALA A 734 -4.28 6.63 -32.92
C ALA A 734 -2.79 6.87 -32.68
N THR A 735 -2.45 7.26 -31.45
CA THR A 735 -1.06 7.53 -31.04
C THR A 735 -0.61 6.41 -30.12
N GLN A 736 0.24 5.52 -30.63
CA GLN A 736 0.82 4.45 -29.84
C GLN A 736 1.91 5.04 -28.94
N PHE A 737 1.93 4.62 -27.68
CA PHE A 737 2.92 5.09 -26.70
C PHE A 737 3.62 3.92 -26.02
N PHE A 738 4.81 4.21 -25.50
CA PHE A 738 5.90 3.30 -25.08
C PHE A 738 6.85 2.89 -26.21
N GLU A 739 6.40 2.12 -27.19
CA GLU A 739 7.25 1.64 -28.30
C GLU A 739 7.36 2.66 -29.45
N GLY A 740 6.43 3.62 -29.56
CA GLY A 740 6.44 4.66 -30.57
C GLY A 740 6.15 4.17 -32.00
N GLU A 741 5.41 3.07 -32.16
CA GLU A 741 5.27 2.39 -33.47
C GLU A 741 4.45 3.18 -34.51
N PHE A 742 3.46 3.96 -34.07
CA PHE A 742 2.62 4.75 -34.96
C PHE A 742 2.01 5.96 -34.25
N ASN A 743 1.79 7.04 -35.01
CA ASN A 743 1.11 8.24 -34.56
C ASN A 743 0.36 8.87 -35.73
N VAL A 744 -0.96 8.69 -35.80
CA VAL A 744 -1.76 9.07 -36.97
C VAL A 744 -3.00 9.84 -36.55
N GLU A 745 -3.12 11.07 -37.02
CA GLU A 745 -4.36 11.85 -36.97
C GLU A 745 -5.29 11.42 -38.12
N LEU A 746 -6.55 11.14 -37.79
CA LEU A 746 -7.57 10.71 -38.76
C LEU A 746 -8.73 11.70 -38.74
N GLN A 747 -9.11 12.20 -39.92
CA GLN A 747 -10.34 12.97 -40.09
C GLN A 747 -11.58 12.04 -40.02
N PRO A 748 -12.78 12.56 -39.70
CA PRO A 748 -13.99 11.75 -39.70
C PRO A 748 -14.19 10.98 -41.03
N GLY A 749 -14.30 9.66 -40.93
CA GLY A 749 -14.42 8.72 -42.05
C GLY A 749 -13.10 8.05 -42.48
N GLU A 750 -11.97 8.49 -41.96
CA GLU A 750 -10.66 7.94 -42.30
C GLU A 750 -10.27 6.73 -41.43
N THR A 751 -9.31 5.95 -41.95
CA THR A 751 -8.79 4.75 -41.29
C THR A 751 -7.28 4.63 -41.46
N TYR A 752 -6.64 4.04 -40.46
CA TYR A 752 -5.25 3.60 -40.48
C TYR A 752 -5.16 2.10 -40.15
N GLN A 753 -4.15 1.41 -40.69
CA GLN A 753 -3.93 -0.01 -40.44
C GLN A 753 -2.49 -0.27 -40.00
N HIS A 754 -2.33 -1.10 -38.98
CA HIS A 754 -1.02 -1.54 -38.47
C HIS A 754 -1.01 -3.05 -38.26
N THR A 755 0.11 -3.71 -38.53
CA THR A 755 0.26 -5.17 -38.35
C THR A 755 1.23 -5.42 -37.22
N PHE A 756 0.76 -6.11 -36.17
CA PHE A 756 1.57 -6.44 -35.01
C PHE A 756 2.25 -7.79 -35.21
N ASP A 757 3.57 -7.82 -35.33
CA ASP A 757 4.37 -9.03 -35.58
C ASP A 757 5.05 -9.59 -34.31
N ARG A 758 4.81 -8.94 -33.16
CA ARG A 758 5.33 -9.29 -31.85
C ARG A 758 4.21 -9.30 -30.82
N ALA A 759 4.35 -10.16 -29.80
CA ALA A 759 3.45 -10.12 -28.66
C ALA A 759 3.83 -9.01 -27.69
N GLY A 760 2.81 -8.47 -27.02
CA GLY A 760 2.97 -7.33 -26.13
C GLY A 760 1.65 -6.66 -25.82
N GLU A 761 1.72 -5.65 -24.97
CA GLU A 761 0.61 -4.76 -24.67
C GLU A 761 0.88 -3.39 -25.27
N TYR A 762 0.21 -3.09 -26.38
CA TYR A 762 0.41 -1.85 -27.13
C TYR A 762 -0.67 -0.85 -26.73
N PHE A 763 -0.30 0.14 -25.94
CA PHE A 763 -1.21 1.19 -25.52
C PHE A 763 -1.23 2.33 -26.55
N PHE A 764 -2.40 2.92 -26.74
CA PHE A 764 -2.57 4.06 -27.63
C PHE A 764 -3.65 5.00 -27.12
N ASN A 765 -3.54 6.29 -27.45
CA ASN A 765 -4.45 7.34 -27.00
C ASN A 765 -4.88 8.26 -28.14
N ASP A 766 -5.80 9.16 -27.82
CA ASP A 766 -6.25 10.25 -28.67
C ASP A 766 -5.42 11.53 -28.39
N CYS A 767 -5.04 12.24 -29.44
CA CYS A 767 -4.31 13.51 -29.35
C CYS A 767 -5.26 14.69 -29.06
N THR A 768 -6.55 14.55 -29.39
CA THR A 768 -7.56 15.60 -29.22
C THR A 768 -7.98 15.77 -27.75
N ASP A 769 -7.94 14.70 -26.97
CA ASP A 769 -8.13 14.71 -25.52
C ASP A 769 -7.32 13.55 -24.90
N PRO A 770 -6.59 13.78 -23.80
CA PRO A 770 -5.68 12.77 -23.24
C PRO A 770 -6.39 11.67 -22.41
N ARG A 771 -7.71 11.65 -22.32
CA ARG A 771 -8.41 10.63 -21.51
C ARG A 771 -8.68 9.35 -22.29
N PRO A 772 -9.29 9.38 -23.50
CA PRO A 772 -9.50 8.19 -24.31
C PRO A 772 -8.22 7.40 -24.54
N THR A 773 -8.16 6.18 -23.99
CA THR A 773 -6.99 5.31 -24.12
C THR A 773 -7.46 3.89 -24.41
N GLY A 774 -6.78 3.22 -25.33
CA GLY A 774 -7.01 1.81 -25.66
C GLY A 774 -5.75 0.98 -25.52
N LYS A 775 -5.93 -0.34 -25.52
CA LYS A 775 -4.86 -1.33 -25.51
C LYS A 775 -5.13 -2.39 -26.57
N ILE A 776 -4.11 -2.71 -27.35
CA ILE A 776 -4.05 -3.94 -28.15
C ILE A 776 -3.20 -4.94 -27.39
N GLU A 777 -3.80 -6.00 -26.88
CA GLU A 777 -3.10 -7.16 -26.34
C GLU A 777 -2.82 -8.13 -27.49
N VAL A 778 -1.55 -8.20 -27.88
CA VAL A 778 -1.09 -9.13 -28.91
C VAL A 778 -0.49 -10.34 -28.21
N TYR A 779 -1.07 -11.52 -28.41
CA TYR A 779 -0.68 -12.73 -27.68
C TYR A 779 -0.08 -13.79 -28.62
N LEU A 780 0.85 -14.57 -28.06
CA LEU A 780 1.36 -15.79 -28.69
C LEU A 780 0.46 -16.96 -28.32
N GLU A 781 0.19 -17.83 -29.28
CA GLU A 781 -0.37 -19.15 -29.03
C GLU A 781 0.78 -20.15 -28.88
N PRO A 782 0.99 -20.76 -27.70
CA PRO A 782 2.07 -21.71 -27.51
C PRO A 782 1.92 -22.92 -28.44
N GLN A 783 2.93 -23.15 -29.27
CA GLN A 783 3.03 -24.31 -30.15
C GLN A 783 3.71 -25.44 -29.39
N ASP A 784 2.95 -26.50 -29.07
CA ASP A 784 3.48 -27.65 -28.35
C ASP A 784 4.51 -28.41 -29.20
N GLN A 785 5.64 -28.75 -28.57
CA GLN A 785 6.76 -29.49 -29.15
C GLN A 785 7.00 -30.77 -28.32
N PRO A 786 6.15 -31.81 -28.44
CA PRO A 786 6.22 -33.00 -27.61
C PRO A 786 7.60 -33.66 -27.63
N GLY A 787 8.13 -33.99 -26.44
CA GLY A 787 9.41 -34.69 -26.29
C GLY A 787 10.65 -33.85 -26.58
N SER A 788 10.50 -32.54 -26.77
CA SER A 788 11.62 -31.63 -27.06
C SER A 788 12.31 -31.08 -25.81
N LEU A 789 11.72 -31.26 -24.62
CA LEU A 789 12.27 -30.84 -23.33
C LEU A 789 12.93 -32.01 -22.58
N THR A 790 14.11 -31.80 -22.01
CA THR A 790 14.78 -32.76 -21.11
C THR A 790 15.51 -32.03 -19.99
N PHE A 791 15.34 -32.50 -18.74
CA PHE A 791 16.09 -32.01 -17.57
C PHE A 791 17.31 -32.88 -17.32
N THR A 792 18.45 -32.26 -16.99
CA THR A 792 19.69 -32.98 -16.65
C THR A 792 20.29 -32.45 -15.36
N PRO A 793 20.27 -33.23 -14.26
CA PRO A 793 19.60 -34.53 -14.09
C PRO A 793 18.06 -34.40 -14.14
N SER A 794 17.34 -35.50 -14.42
CA SER A 794 15.87 -35.57 -14.33
C SER A 794 15.34 -35.77 -12.91
N ARG A 795 16.24 -36.09 -11.97
CA ARG A 795 16.00 -36.10 -10.53
C ARG A 795 16.56 -34.81 -9.96
N LEU A 796 15.69 -33.93 -9.52
CA LEU A 796 16.01 -32.62 -8.97
C LEU A 796 16.08 -32.73 -7.44
N GLU A 797 17.28 -32.56 -6.90
CA GLU A 797 17.51 -32.44 -5.46
C GLU A 797 17.39 -30.94 -5.12
N LEU A 798 16.21 -30.53 -4.67
CA LEU A 798 15.84 -29.16 -4.33
C LEU A 798 15.74 -29.05 -2.81
N GLY A 799 16.87 -28.91 -2.14
CA GLY A 799 16.93 -28.86 -0.69
C GLY A 799 18.30 -28.38 -0.25
N SER A 800 18.41 -27.90 0.98
CA SER A 800 19.70 -27.48 1.50
C SER A 800 20.35 -28.55 2.36
N GLY A 801 21.67 -28.64 2.29
CA GLY A 801 22.45 -29.47 3.21
C GLY A 801 22.41 -28.96 4.67
N THR A 802 21.89 -27.76 4.90
CA THR A 802 21.75 -27.13 6.24
C THR A 802 20.37 -27.32 6.85
N GLY A 803 19.37 -27.75 6.07
CA GLY A 803 17.96 -27.80 6.48
C GLY A 803 17.25 -26.44 6.45
N LEU A 804 17.91 -25.37 5.99
CA LEU A 804 17.36 -24.02 5.85
C LEU A 804 17.21 -23.62 4.38
N PHE A 805 16.14 -22.91 4.02
CA PHE A 805 15.88 -22.49 2.64
C PHE A 805 16.99 -21.60 2.06
N THR A 806 17.58 -20.71 2.87
CA THR A 806 18.75 -19.89 2.51
C THR A 806 19.98 -20.70 2.07
N GLY A 807 20.02 -22.00 2.41
CA GLY A 807 21.05 -22.92 1.98
C GLY A 807 20.76 -23.62 0.64
N VAL A 808 19.57 -23.42 0.03
CA VAL A 808 19.21 -23.98 -1.28
C VAL A 808 20.02 -23.27 -2.35
N ASN A 809 21.03 -23.97 -2.87
CA ASN A 809 21.97 -23.43 -3.85
C ASN A 809 22.04 -24.35 -5.06
N GLY A 810 22.19 -23.76 -6.26
CA GLY A 810 22.42 -24.51 -7.49
C GLY A 810 21.53 -24.06 -8.63
N LYS A 811 21.60 -24.80 -9.74
CA LYS A 811 20.85 -24.51 -10.96
C LYS A 811 20.11 -25.75 -11.45
N VAL A 812 18.82 -25.60 -11.76
CA VAL A 812 18.06 -26.59 -12.53
C VAL A 812 18.34 -26.34 -14.01
N THR A 813 18.91 -27.33 -14.70
CA THR A 813 19.27 -27.21 -16.12
C THR A 813 18.34 -28.03 -17.00
N ALA A 814 17.79 -27.38 -18.03
CA ALA A 814 16.93 -27.98 -19.05
C ALA A 814 17.51 -27.76 -20.46
N GLN A 815 17.30 -28.73 -21.34
CA GLN A 815 17.59 -28.65 -22.77
C GLN A 815 16.26 -28.67 -23.54
N PHE A 816 16.10 -27.75 -24.49
CA PHE A 816 14.92 -27.65 -25.35
C PHE A 816 15.35 -27.62 -26.82
N GLU A 817 15.00 -28.66 -27.57
CA GLU A 817 15.22 -28.72 -29.02
C GLU A 817 14.30 -27.74 -29.77
N LEU A 818 14.88 -27.01 -30.73
CA LEU A 818 14.18 -26.04 -31.57
C LEU A 818 13.91 -26.63 -32.97
N PRO A 819 12.74 -26.38 -33.58
CA PRO A 819 12.48 -26.72 -34.97
C PRO A 819 13.44 -26.01 -35.93
N ALA A 820 13.77 -26.68 -37.04
CA ALA A 820 14.64 -26.09 -38.06
C ALA A 820 14.05 -24.81 -38.66
N GLY A 821 14.88 -23.77 -38.82
CA GLY A 821 14.45 -22.48 -39.38
C GLY A 821 13.83 -21.53 -38.36
N THR A 822 13.91 -21.85 -37.06
CA THR A 822 13.57 -20.95 -35.96
C THR A 822 14.83 -20.37 -35.32
N GLU A 823 14.73 -19.15 -34.79
CA GLU A 823 15.80 -18.48 -34.02
C GLU A 823 15.27 -18.11 -32.64
N TYR A 824 15.99 -18.43 -31.57
CA TYR A 824 15.58 -18.08 -30.21
C TYR A 824 15.59 -16.56 -29.98
N GLU A 825 14.53 -16.03 -29.37
CA GLU A 825 14.37 -14.59 -29.14
C GLU A 825 14.27 -14.16 -27.68
N GLY A 826 14.18 -15.10 -26.73
CA GLY A 826 13.96 -14.75 -25.32
C GLY A 826 12.77 -15.47 -24.70
N GLY A 827 12.30 -14.94 -23.58
CA GLY A 827 11.08 -15.43 -22.92
C GLY A 827 11.15 -16.88 -22.42
N ALA A 828 12.36 -17.41 -22.20
CA ALA A 828 12.53 -18.73 -21.61
C ALA A 828 12.04 -18.70 -20.16
N VAL A 829 10.89 -19.32 -19.90
CA VAL A 829 10.26 -19.39 -18.58
C VAL A 829 9.81 -20.81 -18.26
N LEU A 830 9.96 -21.18 -16.99
CA LEU A 830 9.50 -22.45 -16.45
C LEU A 830 8.14 -22.25 -15.77
N LEU A 831 7.17 -23.07 -16.16
CA LEU A 831 5.90 -23.16 -15.48
C LEU A 831 5.93 -24.32 -14.48
N THR A 832 5.51 -23.99 -13.27
CA THR A 832 5.49 -24.88 -12.11
C THR A 832 4.04 -25.06 -11.61
N PRO A 833 3.72 -26.16 -10.92
CA PRO A 833 2.34 -26.48 -10.57
C PRO A 833 1.78 -25.71 -9.37
N LEU A 834 2.63 -25.14 -8.49
CA LEU A 834 2.16 -24.48 -7.26
C LEU A 834 2.05 -22.96 -7.37
N SER A 835 2.60 -22.35 -8.41
CA SER A 835 2.51 -20.89 -8.62
C SER A 835 2.05 -20.56 -10.03
N PRO A 836 1.19 -19.55 -10.19
CA PRO A 836 0.85 -18.98 -11.49
C PRO A 836 1.99 -18.14 -12.08
N THR A 837 3.01 -17.78 -11.29
CA THR A 837 4.15 -16.98 -11.73
C THR A 837 5.20 -17.86 -12.41
N PRO A 838 5.49 -17.63 -13.70
CA PRO A 838 6.55 -18.35 -14.39
C PRO A 838 7.92 -17.96 -13.82
N ILE A 839 8.79 -18.94 -13.64
CA ILE A 839 10.18 -18.71 -13.21
C ILE A 839 10.99 -18.32 -14.45
N ALA A 840 11.59 -17.13 -14.43
CA ALA A 840 12.45 -16.67 -15.51
C ALA A 840 13.78 -17.45 -15.53
N ALA A 841 14.29 -17.73 -16.74
CA ALA A 841 15.60 -18.34 -16.87
C ALA A 841 16.71 -17.39 -16.40
N SER A 842 17.47 -17.82 -15.40
CA SER A 842 18.69 -17.13 -14.94
C SER A 842 19.80 -17.11 -16.00
N LYS A 843 19.79 -18.07 -16.94
CA LYS A 843 20.74 -18.13 -18.06
C LYS A 843 20.17 -18.94 -19.23
N VAL A 844 20.42 -18.46 -20.45
CA VAL A 844 20.12 -19.20 -21.68
C VAL A 844 21.34 -19.25 -22.59
N THR A 845 21.61 -20.40 -23.19
CA THR A 845 22.59 -20.58 -24.26
C THR A 845 21.90 -21.19 -25.46
N ALA A 846 21.87 -20.47 -26.58
CA ALA A 846 21.16 -20.88 -27.79
C ALA A 846 22.13 -21.25 -28.92
N ASN A 847 21.71 -22.20 -29.77
CA ASN A 847 22.27 -22.43 -31.09
C ASN A 847 21.13 -22.69 -32.09
N ALA A 848 21.45 -22.98 -33.34
CA ALA A 848 20.47 -23.12 -34.42
C ALA A 848 19.38 -24.19 -34.19
N ASN A 849 19.63 -25.21 -33.35
CA ASN A 849 18.72 -26.35 -33.20
C ASN A 849 18.29 -26.60 -31.75
N ARG A 850 18.80 -25.86 -30.76
CA ARG A 850 18.45 -26.06 -29.35
C ARG A 850 18.81 -24.87 -28.47
N ILE A 851 18.15 -24.78 -27.32
CA ILE A 851 18.54 -23.95 -26.19
C ILE A 851 18.85 -24.78 -24.95
N ILE A 852 19.80 -24.31 -24.15
CA ILE A 852 20.08 -24.78 -22.79
C ILE A 852 19.68 -23.67 -21.83
N VAL A 853 18.81 -24.00 -20.88
CA VAL A 853 18.18 -23.05 -19.98
C VAL A 853 18.51 -23.42 -18.54
N GLN A 854 18.85 -22.45 -17.71
CA GLN A 854 19.12 -22.63 -16.29
C GLN A 854 18.20 -21.78 -15.42
N PHE A 855 17.64 -22.38 -14.38
CA PHE A 855 16.82 -21.73 -13.35
C PHE A 855 17.52 -21.85 -12.00
N ASP A 856 17.35 -20.86 -11.13
CA ASP A 856 17.84 -20.96 -9.75
C ASP A 856 17.05 -22.03 -8.98
N ALA A 857 17.75 -22.88 -8.23
CA ALA A 857 17.10 -23.99 -7.53
C ALA A 857 16.14 -23.49 -6.44
N ALA A 858 16.45 -22.37 -5.79
CA ALA A 858 15.61 -21.74 -4.79
C ALA A 858 14.25 -21.32 -5.39
N ASP A 859 14.26 -20.64 -6.53
CA ASP A 859 13.04 -20.22 -7.25
C ASP A 859 12.17 -21.41 -7.70
N VAL A 860 12.78 -22.59 -7.94
CA VAL A 860 12.02 -23.79 -8.30
C VAL A 860 11.46 -24.48 -7.05
N ASP A 861 12.21 -24.51 -5.96
CA ASP A 861 11.91 -25.30 -4.76
C ASP A 861 10.52 -24.96 -4.18
N ASN A 862 10.27 -23.71 -3.82
CA ASN A 862 9.00 -23.28 -3.21
C ASN A 862 7.79 -23.45 -4.14
N ASN A 863 8.02 -23.56 -5.46
CA ASN A 863 7.00 -23.61 -6.49
C ASN A 863 6.62 -25.02 -6.99
N VAL A 864 7.26 -26.08 -6.47
CA VAL A 864 6.98 -27.48 -6.82
C VAL A 864 6.78 -28.37 -5.58
N PRO A 865 5.95 -29.43 -5.63
CA PRO A 865 5.87 -30.41 -4.55
C PRO A 865 6.99 -31.45 -4.63
N THR A 866 7.22 -32.20 -3.54
CA THR A 866 8.06 -33.41 -3.57
C THR A 866 7.38 -34.53 -4.37
N GLY A 867 8.15 -35.29 -5.15
CA GLY A 867 7.66 -36.44 -5.93
C GLY A 867 7.76 -36.25 -7.44
N GLU A 868 6.93 -36.97 -8.21
CA GLU A 868 6.88 -36.81 -9.67
C GLU A 868 6.12 -35.52 -10.03
N VAL A 869 6.78 -34.63 -10.77
CA VAL A 869 6.25 -33.33 -11.16
C VAL A 869 6.43 -33.12 -12.65
N THR A 870 5.40 -32.65 -13.33
CA THR A 870 5.50 -32.22 -14.73
C THR A 870 5.79 -30.73 -14.77
N LEU A 871 6.88 -30.37 -15.43
CA LEU A 871 7.29 -28.99 -15.66
C LEU A 871 7.17 -28.65 -17.14
N THR A 872 6.76 -27.42 -17.44
CA THR A 872 6.62 -26.94 -18.82
C THR A 872 7.56 -25.78 -19.05
N LEU A 873 8.41 -25.87 -20.07
CA LEU A 873 9.23 -24.77 -20.53
C LEU A 873 8.53 -24.08 -21.70
N ARG A 874 8.46 -22.75 -21.66
CA ARG A 874 8.07 -21.91 -22.80
C ARG A 874 9.25 -21.08 -23.25
N ALA A 875 9.37 -20.83 -24.55
CA ALA A 875 10.40 -19.97 -25.13
C ALA A 875 9.88 -19.30 -26.40
N ASN A 876 10.23 -18.04 -26.60
CA ASN A 876 9.85 -17.30 -27.81
C ASN A 876 10.92 -17.50 -28.90
N VAL A 877 10.46 -17.64 -30.14
CA VAL A 877 11.30 -17.81 -31.33
C VAL A 877 10.83 -16.92 -32.47
N ARG A 878 11.73 -16.61 -33.39
CA ARG A 878 11.44 -15.94 -34.67
C ARG A 878 11.46 -16.98 -35.77
N ILE A 879 10.44 -16.95 -36.64
CA ILE A 879 10.43 -17.73 -37.88
C ILE A 879 10.98 -16.90 -39.05
N ALA A 880 11.31 -17.55 -40.17
CA ALA A 880 11.95 -16.92 -41.33
C ALA A 880 11.27 -15.66 -41.91
N GLN A 881 10.00 -15.40 -41.55
CA GLN A 881 9.22 -14.23 -41.98
C GLN A 881 9.31 -13.03 -41.01
N GLY A 882 10.07 -13.13 -39.93
CA GLY A 882 10.22 -12.07 -38.92
C GLY A 882 9.16 -12.09 -37.81
N VAL A 883 8.14 -12.94 -37.94
CA VAL A 883 7.03 -13.10 -36.99
C VAL A 883 7.48 -13.88 -35.77
N GLN A 884 7.04 -13.44 -34.58
CA GLN A 884 7.30 -14.12 -33.32
C GLN A 884 6.33 -15.29 -33.10
N GLU A 885 6.85 -16.42 -32.64
CA GLU A 885 6.11 -17.58 -32.17
C GLU A 885 6.54 -17.95 -30.73
N GLN A 886 5.69 -18.68 -29.99
CA GLN A 886 6.08 -19.27 -28.70
C GLN A 886 6.05 -20.78 -28.83
N LEU A 887 7.14 -21.43 -28.46
CA LEU A 887 7.22 -22.88 -28.35
C LEU A 887 7.02 -23.28 -26.89
N ALA A 888 6.35 -24.41 -26.67
CA ALA A 888 6.20 -25.02 -25.36
C ALA A 888 6.55 -26.50 -25.41
N SER A 889 7.11 -27.05 -24.34
CA SER A 889 7.27 -28.49 -24.19
C SER A 889 7.29 -28.84 -22.71
N SER A 890 6.84 -30.06 -22.38
CA SER A 890 6.73 -30.53 -21.00
C SER A 890 7.55 -31.78 -20.77
N ALA A 891 8.11 -31.91 -19.57
CA ALA A 891 8.83 -33.10 -19.14
C ALA A 891 8.57 -33.39 -17.65
N THR A 892 8.50 -34.66 -17.30
CA THR A 892 8.34 -35.11 -15.91
C THR A 892 9.70 -35.29 -15.26
N VAL A 893 9.84 -34.75 -14.05
CA VAL A 893 11.02 -34.87 -13.20
C VAL A 893 10.62 -35.47 -11.85
N THR A 894 11.60 -35.98 -11.10
CA THR A 894 11.41 -36.37 -9.70
C THR A 894 12.06 -35.32 -8.80
N VAL A 895 11.27 -34.64 -7.97
CA VAL A 895 11.73 -33.66 -6.98
C VAL A 895 11.90 -34.31 -5.62
N ILE A 896 13.00 -33.97 -4.94
CA ILE A 896 13.32 -34.36 -3.57
C ILE A 896 13.78 -33.11 -2.82
N LYS A 897 13.29 -32.92 -1.59
CA LYS A 897 13.62 -31.77 -0.74
C LYS A 897 14.28 -32.20 0.57
#